data_AF-C6E6R4-F1
#
_entry.id   AF-C6E6R4-F1
#
_cell.length_a   1.000
_cell.length_b   1.000
_cell.length_c   1.000
_cell.angle_alpha   90.00
_cell.angle_beta   90.00
_cell.angle_gamma   90.00
#
_symmetry.space_group_name_H-M   'P 1'
#
loop_
_entity.id
_entity.type
_entity.pdbx_description
1 polymer ?
#
loop_
_entity_poly.entity_id
_entity_poly.type
_entity_poly.pdbx_seq_one_letter_code
_entity_poly.pdbx_strand_id
1 'polypeptide(L)'
;MKWWPFAKQSLPEVRPGRESVPEETINGVLESLAGFYNFGSAPFDLRALEVLELLGMFNPDVSQALSIWVNLGNTGHELEVEARNAQAVLDRLNELAASVYQTGGGVDGLVNHFLRQIPLMGALSAEWVVADRVQDGLVDCVVVPVKRIRWQRVDGAWTPFQLTNTIIGGNMGYVRLNPVTYSCMPLITNDGSPYPIPPFLAAIKNLEVQLDATKNLSSIIRKMGLLGFIDVSLDIPDKKPAESDEAYLTRLTNRLQAYAKSYQKGVAQGVSVHYKDQEIKHNATNAGAAAGASTVWQMNEEQIFSALDIPPSMCGRSYSSTETYAAVDFERMGTKLANGRRMIKRFLEKGYSLDLLLRGIDARVSVQFNHGSTFRDKEKAEKEGLDIKNVLTKRDAGIIDTDVAAQELGYEKATGYRPGGASTVGVESGEAKRFGFNRITGRYEFKPERIVLLEQPADDRADQSYQAALESVLADCEATAVSAAIVKAMSFRHDQKKLTEQLAQEFAQAVYQSFAGTLRAAIAATSVMRIAKRFTTAEWNRYRYEDKNHLGAGAPASLKLDMTLVDKNALRYITNVEDFYFGRGNYLANDETTGKSFITWLQDEYITKGLNIRDEATWNEFKANFAKLVEQTSYQKIEQIVSTTMGRIQNMGQTLSLYEADVKRYRIVGPSTYPICDYCKAMLGRTFDVKVAAERLAKVMDKGFEKPDDLPPFLSSKYPVERVQEMTDEELQAAGFETPPFHPKCRHRKAAA
;
A
#
# COMPACT_ATOMS: atom_id res chain seq x y z
N MET A 1 -0.20 -58.92 38.42
CA MET A 1 -0.37 -57.63 37.74
C MET A 1 -1.84 -57.24 37.80
N LYS A 2 -2.18 -56.23 38.61
CA LYS A 2 -3.55 -55.69 38.74
C LYS A 2 -3.69 -54.47 37.83
N TRP A 3 -4.76 -54.45 37.05
CA TRP A 3 -5.20 -53.32 36.22
C TRP A 3 -5.84 -52.23 37.11
N TRP A 4 -5.56 -50.96 36.82
CA TRP A 4 -6.16 -49.79 37.48
C TRP A 4 -7.16 -49.13 36.51
N PRO A 5 -8.40 -48.80 36.93
CA PRO A 5 -9.36 -48.12 36.07
C PRO A 5 -9.11 -46.60 36.09
N PHE A 6 -9.14 -45.97 34.91
CA PHE A 6 -9.14 -44.51 34.78
C PHE A 6 -10.46 -43.94 35.31
N ALA A 7 -10.37 -43.00 36.26
CA ALA A 7 -11.50 -42.26 36.77
C ALA A 7 -12.05 -41.31 35.68
N LYS A 8 -13.37 -41.33 35.44
CA LYS A 8 -14.06 -40.29 34.68
C LYS A 8 -13.91 -38.96 35.44
N GLN A 9 -13.13 -38.02 34.90
CA GLN A 9 -13.19 -36.63 35.36
C GLN A 9 -14.58 -36.07 35.02
N SER A 10 -15.30 -35.61 36.05
CA SER A 10 -16.53 -34.84 35.88
C SER A 10 -16.20 -33.50 35.23
N LEU A 11 -16.97 -33.12 34.20
CA LEU A 11 -16.89 -31.78 33.60
C LEU A 11 -17.03 -30.70 34.69
N PRO A 12 -16.29 -29.58 34.60
CA PRO A 12 -16.39 -28.51 35.58
C PRO A 12 -17.79 -27.91 35.61
N GLU A 13 -18.28 -27.61 36.80
CA GLU A 13 -19.60 -27.01 37.04
C GLU A 13 -19.57 -25.52 36.64
N VAL A 14 -19.96 -25.22 35.40
CA VAL A 14 -20.10 -23.84 34.90
C VAL A 14 -21.51 -23.36 35.22
N ARG A 15 -21.64 -22.33 36.08
CA ARG A 15 -22.94 -21.71 36.37
C ARG A 15 -23.42 -20.91 35.15
N PRO A 16 -24.70 -21.03 34.74
CA PRO A 16 -25.23 -20.26 33.64
C PRO A 16 -25.39 -18.79 34.03
N GLY A 17 -25.02 -17.88 33.13
CA GLY A 17 -25.22 -16.43 33.29
C GLY A 17 -23.93 -15.65 33.60
N ARG A 18 -24.09 -14.34 33.81
CA ARG A 18 -22.98 -13.43 34.13
C ARG A 18 -22.79 -13.35 35.65
N GLU A 19 -21.59 -13.65 36.13
CA GLU A 19 -21.23 -13.53 37.56
C GLU A 19 -20.61 -12.17 37.92
N SER A 20 -20.09 -11.41 36.94
CA SER A 20 -19.48 -10.09 37.18
C SER A 20 -20.54 -9.00 37.38
N VAL A 21 -20.37 -8.21 38.45
CA VAL A 21 -21.23 -7.06 38.76
C VAL A 21 -20.59 -5.79 38.17
N PRO A 22 -21.31 -4.98 37.36
CA PRO A 22 -20.81 -3.70 36.89
C PRO A 22 -20.71 -2.68 38.04
N GLU A 23 -19.74 -1.77 37.97
CA GLU A 23 -19.71 -0.60 38.84
C GLU A 23 -20.79 0.39 38.38
N GLU A 24 -21.81 0.61 39.21
CA GLU A 24 -22.86 1.61 38.95
C GLU A 24 -22.47 2.93 39.62
N THR A 25 -22.57 4.04 38.89
CA THR A 25 -22.37 5.37 39.49
C THR A 25 -23.51 5.66 40.47
N ILE A 26 -23.20 6.37 41.57
CA ILE A 26 -24.19 6.75 42.59
C ILE A 26 -25.42 7.44 41.97
N ASN A 27 -25.21 8.24 40.92
CA ASN A 27 -26.30 8.87 40.16
C ASN A 27 -27.19 7.85 39.42
N GLY A 28 -26.63 6.79 38.83
CA GLY A 28 -27.40 5.73 38.16
C GLY A 28 -28.27 4.93 39.14
N VAL A 29 -27.77 4.69 40.36
CA VAL A 29 -28.54 4.05 41.43
C VAL A 29 -29.71 4.95 41.88
N LEU A 30 -29.46 6.25 42.08
CA LEU A 30 -30.46 7.25 42.46
C LEU A 30 -31.54 7.47 41.39
N GLU A 31 -31.17 7.53 40.11
CA GLU A 31 -32.12 7.64 38.99
C GLU A 31 -32.99 6.38 38.85
N SER A 32 -32.41 5.19 39.04
CA SER A 32 -33.16 3.93 39.04
C SER A 32 -34.19 3.85 40.18
N LEU A 33 -33.86 4.39 41.36
CA LEU A 33 -34.74 4.45 42.54
C LEU A 33 -35.85 5.49 42.38
N ALA A 34 -35.64 6.53 41.57
CA ALA A 34 -36.59 7.62 41.37
C ALA A 34 -37.70 7.32 40.33
N GLY A 35 -37.68 6.15 39.68
CA GLY A 35 -38.71 5.74 38.72
C GLY A 35 -38.73 6.53 37.40
N PHE A 36 -37.77 7.42 37.20
CA PHE A 36 -37.49 8.04 35.91
C PHE A 36 -36.61 7.07 35.12
N TYR A 37 -37.03 6.73 33.90
CA TYR A 37 -36.41 5.75 32.99
C TYR A 37 -34.95 5.37 33.30
N ASN A 38 -34.73 4.13 33.75
CA ASN A 38 -33.42 3.57 34.15
C ASN A 38 -32.50 3.30 32.93
N PHE A 39 -32.06 4.37 32.25
CA PHE A 39 -31.10 4.29 31.15
C PHE A 39 -29.67 4.53 31.66
N GLY A 40 -28.71 3.81 31.08
CA GLY A 40 -27.29 4.06 31.35
C GLY A 40 -26.87 5.46 30.88
N SER A 41 -25.92 6.06 31.62
CA SER A 41 -25.31 7.35 31.25
C SER A 41 -24.28 7.18 30.14
N ALA A 42 -24.34 8.05 29.13
CA ALA A 42 -23.30 8.17 28.12
C ALA A 42 -22.05 8.85 28.71
N PRO A 43 -20.82 8.53 28.23
CA PRO A 43 -19.59 9.15 28.72
C PRO A 43 -19.35 10.58 28.20
N PHE A 44 -20.20 11.07 27.30
CA PHE A 44 -20.20 12.43 26.78
C PHE A 44 -21.63 12.86 26.42
N ASP A 45 -21.82 14.15 26.15
CA ASP A 45 -23.11 14.68 25.73
C ASP A 45 -23.45 14.20 24.30
N LEU A 46 -24.53 13.42 24.17
CA LEU A 46 -24.97 12.86 22.88
C LEU A 46 -25.30 13.92 21.83
N ARG A 47 -25.53 15.19 22.20
CA ARG A 47 -25.66 16.31 21.24
C ARG A 47 -24.40 16.54 20.42
N ALA A 48 -23.23 16.13 20.92
CA ALA A 48 -21.98 16.17 20.16
C ALA A 48 -22.06 15.36 18.85
N LEU A 49 -22.86 14.28 18.82
CA LEU A 49 -23.08 13.49 17.61
C LEU A 49 -23.78 14.28 16.50
N GLU A 50 -24.69 15.18 16.86
CA GLU A 50 -25.37 16.08 15.91
C GLU A 50 -24.41 17.12 15.34
N VAL A 51 -23.51 17.64 16.19
CA VAL A 51 -22.46 18.57 15.78
C VAL A 51 -21.50 17.90 14.80
N LEU A 52 -21.03 16.68 15.10
CA LEU A 52 -20.14 15.92 14.20
C LEU A 52 -20.79 15.64 12.85
N GLU A 53 -22.08 15.31 12.83
CA GLU A 53 -22.82 15.08 11.60
C GLU A 53 -22.84 16.33 10.70
N LEU A 54 -23.08 17.51 11.28
CA LEU A 54 -23.04 18.79 10.57
C LEU A 54 -21.62 19.15 10.11
N LEU A 55 -20.62 18.94 10.97
CA LEU A 55 -19.21 19.17 10.63
C LEU A 55 -18.79 18.30 9.43
N GLY A 56 -19.23 17.04 9.39
CA GLY A 56 -18.98 16.16 8.25
C GLY A 56 -19.61 16.60 6.92
N MET A 57 -20.54 17.56 6.94
CA MET A 57 -21.13 18.14 5.74
C MET A 57 -20.51 19.49 5.36
N PHE A 58 -20.20 20.32 6.35
CA PHE A 58 -19.85 21.73 6.13
C PHE A 58 -18.39 22.08 6.39
N ASN A 59 -17.67 21.30 7.20
CA ASN A 59 -16.24 21.52 7.41
C ASN A 59 -15.42 20.74 6.36
N PRO A 60 -14.51 21.41 5.62
CA PRO A 60 -13.76 20.76 4.54
C PRO A 60 -12.84 19.64 5.03
N ASP A 61 -12.18 19.81 6.17
CA ASP A 61 -11.21 18.82 6.69
C ASP A 61 -11.94 17.55 7.15
N VAL A 62 -13.07 17.71 7.85
CA VAL A 62 -13.90 16.58 8.28
C VAL A 62 -14.51 15.87 7.07
N SER A 63 -15.06 16.62 6.11
CA SER A 63 -15.67 16.07 4.89
C SER A 63 -14.65 15.28 4.05
N GLN A 64 -13.44 15.82 3.88
CA GLN A 64 -12.37 15.13 3.17
C GLN A 64 -11.92 13.86 3.91
N ALA A 65 -11.76 13.92 5.23
CA ALA A 65 -11.43 12.75 6.03
C ALA A 65 -12.47 11.63 5.90
N LEU A 66 -13.76 11.98 5.92
CA LEU A 66 -14.86 11.02 5.69
C LEU A 66 -14.83 10.43 4.29
N SER A 67 -14.58 11.25 3.27
CA SER A 67 -14.44 10.77 1.89
C SER A 67 -13.32 9.74 1.77
N ILE A 68 -12.17 9.98 2.40
CA ILE A 68 -11.04 9.03 2.41
C ILE A 68 -11.44 7.75 3.16
N TRP A 69 -12.10 7.86 4.32
CA TRP A 69 -12.61 6.69 5.05
C TRP A 69 -13.52 5.81 4.20
N VAL A 70 -14.46 6.40 3.47
CA VAL A 70 -15.40 5.66 2.62
C VAL A 70 -14.69 5.05 1.40
N ASN A 71 -13.92 5.86 0.67
CA ASN A 71 -13.32 5.44 -0.59
C ASN A 71 -12.20 4.41 -0.41
N LEU A 72 -11.38 4.56 0.63
CA LEU A 72 -10.31 3.61 0.94
C LEU A 72 -10.83 2.42 1.76
N GLY A 73 -11.87 2.62 2.56
CA GLY A 73 -12.47 1.58 3.40
C GLY A 73 -13.34 0.61 2.62
N ASN A 74 -14.03 1.05 1.57
CA ASN A 74 -14.83 0.17 0.73
C ASN A 74 -13.99 -0.46 -0.39
N THR A 75 -13.35 -1.58 -0.06
CA THR A 75 -12.54 -2.37 -1.00
C THR A 75 -13.39 -3.31 -1.84
N GLY A 76 -14.71 -3.34 -1.67
CA GLY A 76 -15.58 -4.43 -2.09
C GLY A 76 -15.40 -5.69 -1.23
N HIS A 77 -16.28 -6.67 -1.41
CA HIS A 77 -16.30 -7.88 -0.61
C HIS A 77 -16.73 -9.10 -1.40
N GLU A 78 -16.45 -10.26 -0.82
CA GLU A 78 -16.77 -11.58 -1.34
C GLU A 78 -17.62 -12.34 -0.32
N LEU A 79 -18.37 -13.31 -0.82
CA LEU A 79 -19.07 -14.31 -0.04
C LEU A 79 -18.40 -15.66 -0.22
N GLU A 80 -18.19 -16.34 0.89
CA GLU A 80 -17.86 -17.75 0.95
C GLU A 80 -19.09 -18.48 1.47
N VAL A 81 -19.60 -19.44 0.70
CA VAL A 81 -20.87 -20.12 0.95
C VAL A 81 -20.67 -21.63 1.02
N GLU A 82 -20.98 -22.20 2.17
CA GLU A 82 -21.07 -23.65 2.39
C GLU A 82 -22.55 -24.04 2.41
N ALA A 83 -23.01 -24.73 1.37
CA ALA A 83 -24.41 -25.18 1.26
C ALA A 83 -24.54 -26.35 0.30
N ARG A 84 -25.60 -27.16 0.44
CA ARG A 84 -25.95 -28.21 -0.54
C ARG A 84 -26.19 -27.65 -1.94
N ASN A 85 -26.80 -26.46 -2.02
CA ASN A 85 -27.04 -25.76 -3.28
C ASN A 85 -26.58 -24.30 -3.16
N ALA A 86 -25.27 -24.09 -3.32
CA ALA A 86 -24.65 -22.76 -3.24
C ALA A 86 -25.18 -21.76 -4.28
N GLN A 87 -25.66 -22.21 -5.45
CA GLN A 87 -26.21 -21.30 -6.46
C GLN A 87 -27.57 -20.73 -6.01
N ALA A 88 -28.45 -21.55 -5.45
CA ALA A 88 -29.73 -21.07 -4.92
C ALA A 88 -29.54 -20.09 -3.75
N VAL A 89 -28.54 -20.35 -2.88
CA VAL A 89 -28.15 -19.40 -1.83
C VAL A 89 -27.65 -18.10 -2.44
N LEU A 90 -26.78 -18.16 -3.46
CA LEU A 90 -26.30 -16.97 -4.14
C LEU A 90 -27.43 -16.14 -4.75
N ASP A 91 -28.33 -16.78 -5.49
CA ASP A 91 -29.45 -16.09 -6.15
C ASP A 91 -30.29 -15.35 -5.11
N ARG A 92 -30.54 -15.99 -3.95
CA ARG A 92 -31.24 -15.36 -2.84
C ARG A 92 -30.46 -14.19 -2.22
N LEU A 93 -29.17 -14.35 -1.96
CA LEU A 93 -28.35 -13.29 -1.40
C LEU A 93 -28.18 -12.11 -2.37
N ASN A 94 -28.22 -12.36 -3.67
CA ASN A 94 -28.27 -11.32 -4.71
C ASN A 94 -29.59 -10.54 -4.69
N GLU A 95 -30.73 -11.22 -4.54
CA GLU A 95 -32.01 -10.54 -4.34
C GLU A 95 -31.99 -9.66 -3.09
N LEU A 96 -31.50 -10.21 -1.97
CA LEU A 96 -31.41 -9.48 -0.72
C LEU A 96 -30.47 -8.27 -0.85
N ALA A 97 -29.26 -8.46 -1.39
CA ALA A 97 -28.26 -7.40 -1.58
C ALA A 97 -28.75 -6.26 -2.47
N ALA A 98 -29.63 -6.54 -3.44
CA ALA A 98 -30.28 -5.53 -4.27
C ALA A 98 -31.46 -4.85 -3.55
N SER A 99 -32.19 -5.59 -2.72
CA SER A 99 -33.38 -5.08 -2.01
C SER A 99 -33.06 -4.22 -0.78
N VAL A 100 -31.90 -4.42 -0.16
CA VAL A 100 -31.52 -3.72 1.07
C VAL A 100 -31.06 -2.31 0.81
N TYR A 101 -31.37 -1.39 1.72
CA TYR A 101 -30.93 0.00 1.65
C TYR A 101 -31.28 0.64 0.29
N GLN A 102 -32.54 0.49 -0.12
CA GLN A 102 -33.05 0.88 -1.45
C GLN A 102 -32.74 2.34 -1.81
N THR A 103 -32.74 3.22 -0.82
CA THR A 103 -32.47 4.65 -1.00
C THR A 103 -31.00 4.96 -1.26
N GLY A 104 -30.08 4.01 -1.05
CA GLY A 104 -28.64 4.25 -1.11
C GLY A 104 -27.85 3.29 -1.98
N GLY A 105 -28.50 2.47 -2.81
CA GLY A 105 -27.81 1.66 -3.83
C GLY A 105 -27.41 0.25 -3.40
N GLY A 106 -28.23 -0.40 -2.57
CA GLY A 106 -28.01 -1.80 -2.22
C GLY A 106 -26.99 -1.99 -1.10
N VAL A 107 -26.46 -3.20 -1.00
CA VAL A 107 -25.47 -3.56 0.02
C VAL A 107 -24.17 -2.73 -0.08
N ASP A 108 -23.69 -2.35 -1.28
CA ASP A 108 -22.48 -1.51 -1.42
C ASP A 108 -22.71 -0.11 -0.86
N GLY A 109 -23.89 0.44 -1.13
CA GLY A 109 -24.36 1.68 -0.54
C GLY A 109 -24.45 1.63 0.98
N LEU A 110 -24.93 0.51 1.51
CA LEU A 110 -25.01 0.27 2.95
C LEU A 110 -23.61 0.18 3.59
N VAL A 111 -22.65 -0.48 2.93
CA VAL A 111 -21.24 -0.50 3.36
C VAL A 111 -20.65 0.92 3.39
N ASN A 112 -20.87 1.73 2.35
CA ASN A 112 -20.45 3.14 2.33
C ASN A 112 -21.07 3.93 3.48
N HIS A 113 -22.36 3.70 3.77
CA HIS A 113 -23.03 4.34 4.89
C HIS A 113 -22.33 4.00 6.21
N PHE A 114 -22.05 2.72 6.47
CA PHE A 114 -21.39 2.32 7.71
C PHE A 114 -19.97 2.87 7.84
N LEU A 115 -19.19 2.87 6.76
CA LEU A 115 -17.85 3.48 6.75
C LEU A 115 -17.88 4.98 7.03
N ARG A 116 -18.97 5.68 6.71
CA ARG A 116 -19.21 7.06 7.12
C ARG A 116 -19.74 7.18 8.56
N GLN A 117 -20.61 6.27 8.99
CA GLN A 117 -21.26 6.33 10.30
C GLN A 117 -20.28 6.04 11.45
N ILE A 118 -19.36 5.08 11.26
CA ILE A 118 -18.39 4.67 12.28
C ILE A 118 -17.52 5.84 12.79
N PRO A 119 -16.83 6.64 11.95
CA PRO A 119 -16.00 7.74 12.45
C PRO A 119 -16.80 8.87 13.12
N LEU A 120 -18.04 9.13 12.66
CA LEU A 120 -18.89 10.20 13.17
C LEU A 120 -19.66 9.84 14.45
N MET A 121 -20.09 8.59 14.55
CA MET A 121 -21.01 8.12 15.58
C MET A 121 -20.38 7.10 16.52
N GLY A 122 -19.20 6.59 16.20
CA GLY A 122 -18.48 5.57 16.96
C GLY A 122 -19.05 4.16 16.84
N ALA A 123 -20.11 3.96 16.07
CA ALA A 123 -20.77 2.69 15.87
C ALA A 123 -21.37 2.57 14.47
N LEU A 124 -21.60 1.33 14.04
CA LEU A 124 -22.63 1.04 13.03
C LEU A 124 -23.94 0.72 13.76
N SER A 125 -25.06 1.26 13.29
CA SER A 125 -26.38 1.06 13.90
C SER A 125 -27.44 0.91 12.81
N ALA A 126 -27.99 -0.30 12.73
CA ALA A 126 -28.98 -0.67 11.72
C ALA A 126 -29.84 -1.87 12.15
N GLU A 127 -31.01 -1.99 11.52
CA GLU A 127 -31.97 -3.07 11.73
C GLU A 127 -32.30 -3.78 10.42
N TRP A 128 -32.26 -5.11 10.45
CA TRP A 128 -32.77 -5.97 9.39
C TRP A 128 -34.29 -6.07 9.47
N VAL A 129 -34.98 -5.72 8.38
CA VAL A 129 -36.44 -5.74 8.31
C VAL A 129 -36.91 -7.12 7.85
N VAL A 130 -37.66 -7.80 8.70
CA VAL A 130 -38.28 -9.10 8.40
C VAL A 130 -39.57 -8.86 7.61
N ALA A 131 -39.82 -9.68 6.59
CA ALA A 131 -41.08 -9.65 5.84
C ALA A 131 -42.30 -9.93 6.74
N ASP A 132 -43.48 -9.47 6.33
CA ASP A 132 -44.75 -9.76 7.02
C ASP A 132 -44.95 -11.27 7.24
N ARG A 133 -44.61 -12.06 6.21
CA ARG A 133 -44.51 -13.50 6.32
C ARG A 133 -43.05 -13.88 6.59
N VAL A 134 -42.78 -14.34 7.80
CA VAL A 134 -41.42 -14.66 8.28
C VAL A 134 -40.66 -15.62 7.34
N GLN A 135 -41.34 -16.54 6.67
CA GLN A 135 -40.73 -17.48 5.71
C GLN A 135 -40.20 -16.79 4.44
N ASP A 136 -40.57 -15.53 4.18
CA ASP A 136 -39.99 -14.71 3.11
C ASP A 136 -38.68 -14.04 3.54
N GLY A 137 -38.21 -14.27 4.78
CA GLY A 137 -36.93 -13.81 5.27
C GLY A 137 -36.88 -12.28 5.44
N LEU A 138 -35.77 -11.68 5.01
CA LEU A 138 -35.51 -10.26 5.10
C LEU A 138 -35.87 -9.54 3.79
N VAL A 139 -36.35 -8.30 3.93
CA VAL A 139 -36.80 -7.45 2.81
C VAL A 139 -36.05 -6.14 2.70
N ASP A 140 -35.43 -5.66 3.79
CA ASP A 140 -34.66 -4.42 3.80
C ASP A 140 -33.67 -4.38 4.98
N CYS A 141 -32.80 -3.38 4.98
CA CYS A 141 -31.96 -2.97 6.10
C CYS A 141 -32.07 -1.46 6.30
N VAL A 142 -32.61 -1.06 7.45
CA VAL A 142 -32.78 0.35 7.81
C VAL A 142 -31.66 0.82 8.73
N VAL A 143 -31.05 1.95 8.41
CA VAL A 143 -30.07 2.58 9.30
C VAL A 143 -30.82 3.26 10.44
N VAL A 144 -30.41 2.98 11.68
CA VAL A 144 -30.99 3.59 12.88
C VAL A 144 -29.99 4.60 13.45
N PRO A 145 -30.35 5.89 13.61
CA PRO A 145 -29.42 6.91 14.10
C PRO A 145 -28.91 6.61 15.52
N VAL A 146 -27.58 6.46 15.67
CA VAL A 146 -26.91 6.18 16.96
C VAL A 146 -27.29 7.21 18.05
N LYS A 147 -27.41 8.48 17.67
CA LYS A 147 -27.81 9.57 18.59
C LYS A 147 -29.18 9.37 19.28
N ARG A 148 -30.04 8.53 18.69
CA ARG A 148 -31.36 8.19 19.24
C ARG A 148 -31.36 6.91 20.09
N ILE A 149 -30.24 6.22 20.22
CA ILE A 149 -30.17 4.97 20.97
C ILE A 149 -29.91 5.26 22.45
N ARG A 150 -30.65 4.58 23.32
CA ARG A 150 -30.46 4.53 24.76
C ARG A 150 -30.37 3.08 25.20
N TRP A 151 -29.65 2.83 26.29
CA TRP A 151 -29.40 1.49 26.78
C TRP A 151 -29.92 1.32 28.18
N GLN A 152 -30.64 0.23 28.42
CA GLN A 152 -31.16 -0.13 29.74
C GLN A 152 -30.77 -1.58 30.06
N ARG A 153 -30.52 -1.88 31.33
CA ARG A 153 -30.33 -3.26 31.79
C ARG A 153 -31.69 -3.96 31.87
N VAL A 154 -31.84 -5.05 31.12
CA VAL A 154 -33.00 -5.96 31.20
C VAL A 154 -32.42 -7.36 31.43
N ASP A 155 -32.84 -8.02 32.50
CA ASP A 155 -32.34 -9.34 32.91
C ASP A 155 -30.80 -9.41 32.99
N GLY A 156 -30.18 -8.33 33.47
CA GLY A 156 -28.71 -8.21 33.61
C GLY A 156 -27.96 -7.91 32.30
N ALA A 157 -28.61 -7.92 31.14
CA ALA A 157 -28.02 -7.62 29.84
C ALA A 157 -28.35 -6.20 29.36
N TRP A 158 -27.43 -5.56 28.63
CA TRP A 158 -27.71 -4.28 27.97
C TRP A 158 -28.70 -4.49 26.82
N THR A 159 -29.83 -3.82 26.91
CA THR A 159 -30.89 -3.84 25.90
C THR A 159 -31.04 -2.46 25.26
N PRO A 160 -31.04 -2.35 23.92
CA PRO A 160 -31.16 -1.07 23.23
C PRO A 160 -32.62 -0.62 23.09
N PHE A 161 -32.82 0.68 23.24
CA PHE A 161 -34.07 1.39 23.04
C PHE A 161 -33.86 2.56 22.09
N GLN A 162 -34.80 2.81 21.19
CA GLN A 162 -34.81 3.99 20.34
C GLN A 162 -35.69 5.07 20.96
N LEU A 163 -35.12 6.27 21.12
CA LEU A 163 -35.87 7.48 21.41
C LEU A 163 -36.66 7.90 20.17
N THR A 164 -37.98 8.01 20.30
CA THR A 164 -38.85 8.49 19.24
C THR A 164 -39.41 9.87 19.59
N ASN A 165 -39.76 10.65 18.56
CA ASN A 165 -40.44 11.93 18.74
C ASN A 165 -41.96 11.77 18.98
N THR A 166 -42.44 10.54 19.16
CA THR A 166 -43.85 10.22 19.34
C THR A 166 -44.12 9.97 20.81
N ILE A 167 -45.21 10.51 21.33
CA ILE A 167 -45.67 10.20 22.68
C ILE A 167 -46.37 8.85 22.63
N ILE A 168 -45.79 7.84 23.26
CA ILE A 168 -46.42 6.51 23.42
C ILE A 168 -46.90 6.43 24.87
N GLY A 169 -48.22 6.45 25.08
CA GLY A 169 -48.80 6.32 26.42
C GLY A 169 -48.55 7.48 27.39
N GLY A 170 -48.30 8.70 26.90
CA GLY A 170 -48.19 9.91 27.74
C GLY A 170 -46.78 10.36 28.12
N ASN A 171 -45.74 9.59 27.76
CA ASN A 171 -44.32 9.97 27.91
C ASN A 171 -43.60 9.98 26.55
N MET A 172 -42.41 10.59 26.47
CA MET A 172 -41.52 10.43 25.30
C MET A 172 -41.38 8.94 25.00
N GLY A 173 -41.79 8.54 23.80
CA GLY A 173 -41.90 7.13 23.43
C GLY A 173 -40.52 6.52 23.21
N TYR A 174 -40.13 5.61 24.08
CA TYR A 174 -39.00 4.71 23.85
C TYR A 174 -39.52 3.42 23.22
N VAL A 175 -38.91 2.99 22.13
CA VAL A 175 -39.22 1.71 21.48
C VAL A 175 -38.08 0.74 21.79
N ARG A 176 -38.41 -0.40 22.40
CA ARG A 176 -37.44 -1.48 22.63
C ARG A 176 -37.05 -2.08 21.28
N LEU A 177 -35.75 -2.13 20.98
CA LEU A 177 -35.26 -2.72 19.74
C LEU A 177 -34.98 -4.21 19.94
N ASN A 178 -35.28 -5.02 18.94
CA ASN A 178 -35.10 -6.46 18.99
C ASN A 178 -33.63 -6.81 18.71
N PRO A 179 -32.88 -7.41 19.65
CA PRO A 179 -31.45 -7.71 19.47
C PRO A 179 -31.17 -8.75 18.37
N VAL A 180 -32.18 -9.49 17.90
CA VAL A 180 -32.06 -10.41 16.76
C VAL A 180 -31.97 -9.66 15.44
N THR A 181 -32.84 -8.66 15.21
CA THR A 181 -32.90 -7.88 13.96
C THR A 181 -32.03 -6.64 14.00
N TYR A 182 -31.99 -5.96 15.15
CA TYR A 182 -31.21 -4.76 15.38
C TYR A 182 -29.77 -5.06 15.80
N SER A 183 -28.84 -4.23 15.35
CA SER A 183 -27.46 -4.24 15.80
C SER A 183 -26.94 -2.82 15.97
N CYS A 184 -26.42 -2.53 17.16
CA CYS A 184 -25.54 -1.39 17.43
C CYS A 184 -24.17 -1.97 17.78
N MET A 185 -23.21 -1.88 16.87
CA MET A 185 -21.86 -2.38 17.10
C MET A 185 -20.93 -1.18 17.30
N PRO A 186 -20.48 -0.90 18.53
CA PRO A 186 -19.52 0.17 18.79
C PRO A 186 -18.11 -0.24 18.36
N LEU A 187 -17.33 0.72 17.85
CA LEU A 187 -15.91 0.54 17.53
C LEU A 187 -15.08 0.54 18.82
N ILE A 188 -15.38 1.47 19.72
CA ILE A 188 -14.77 1.63 21.04
C ILE A 188 -15.84 2.05 22.06
N THR A 189 -15.69 1.58 23.30
CA THR A 189 -16.54 1.92 24.45
C THR A 189 -15.68 2.08 25.70
N ASN A 190 -16.18 2.80 26.70
CA ASN A 190 -15.61 2.74 28.06
C ASN A 190 -16.04 1.44 28.76
N ASP A 191 -15.27 1.02 29.75
CA ASP A 191 -15.58 -0.15 30.57
C ASP A 191 -16.99 -0.05 31.17
N GLY A 192 -17.78 -1.12 31.03
CA GLY A 192 -19.15 -1.20 31.54
C GLY A 192 -20.20 -0.39 30.75
N SER A 193 -19.79 0.52 29.86
CA SER A 193 -20.70 1.36 29.07
C SER A 193 -21.01 0.77 27.69
N PRO A 194 -22.28 0.72 27.27
CA PRO A 194 -22.66 0.26 25.93
C PRO A 194 -22.62 1.40 24.89
N TYR A 195 -22.30 2.63 25.29
CA TYR A 195 -22.30 3.78 24.40
C TYR A 195 -21.01 3.87 23.59
N PRO A 196 -21.12 4.05 22.25
CA PRO A 196 -19.96 4.21 21.39
C PRO A 196 -19.29 5.57 21.60
N ILE A 197 -17.96 5.58 21.47
CA ILE A 197 -17.16 6.82 21.45
C ILE A 197 -16.76 7.10 19.99
N PRO A 198 -17.21 8.21 19.39
CA PRO A 198 -16.81 8.57 18.03
C PRO A 198 -15.32 8.85 17.93
N PRO A 199 -14.61 8.25 16.95
CA PRO A 199 -13.21 8.60 16.67
C PRO A 199 -13.00 10.11 16.46
N PHE A 200 -13.94 10.78 15.78
CA PHE A 200 -13.79 12.21 15.45
C PHE A 200 -14.20 13.16 16.59
N LEU A 201 -14.65 12.63 17.74
CA LEU A 201 -15.15 13.45 18.85
C LEU A 201 -14.11 14.46 19.34
N ALA A 202 -12.82 14.08 19.38
CA ALA A 202 -11.74 14.94 19.83
C ALA A 202 -11.47 16.15 18.91
N ALA A 203 -11.90 16.09 17.64
CA ALA A 203 -11.62 17.13 16.66
C ALA A 203 -12.43 18.41 16.91
N ILE A 204 -13.58 18.31 17.59
CA ILE A 204 -14.53 19.42 17.80
C ILE A 204 -13.83 20.67 18.34
N LYS A 205 -12.94 20.50 19.32
CA LYS A 205 -12.24 21.62 19.98
C LYS A 205 -11.37 22.42 19.00
N ASN A 206 -10.57 21.74 18.17
CA ASN A 206 -9.66 22.42 17.23
C ASN A 206 -10.42 22.96 16.00
N LEU A 207 -11.55 22.35 15.66
CA LEU A 207 -12.46 22.85 14.65
C LEU A 207 -13.15 24.15 15.10
N GLU A 208 -13.49 24.29 16.38
CA GLU A 208 -13.99 25.54 16.96
C GLU A 208 -12.94 26.66 16.85
N VAL A 209 -11.68 26.37 17.22
CA VAL A 209 -10.57 27.32 17.06
C VAL A 209 -10.39 27.73 15.58
N GLN A 210 -10.44 26.78 14.65
CA GLN A 210 -10.37 27.05 13.21
C GLN A 210 -11.52 27.95 12.74
N LEU A 211 -12.73 27.69 13.21
CA LEU A 211 -13.92 28.46 12.85
C LEU A 211 -13.77 29.92 13.31
N ASP A 212 -13.34 30.14 14.55
CA ASP A 212 -13.17 31.49 15.08
C ASP A 212 -12.01 32.25 14.41
N ALA A 213 -10.91 31.56 14.11
CA ALA A 213 -9.83 32.11 13.30
C ALA A 213 -10.33 32.55 11.91
N THR A 214 -11.17 31.74 11.27
CA THR A 214 -11.74 32.04 9.95
C THR A 214 -12.71 33.24 9.98
N LYS A 215 -13.53 33.35 11.03
CA LYS A 215 -14.39 34.54 11.26
C LYS A 215 -13.55 35.80 11.45
N ASN A 216 -12.48 35.70 12.24
CA ASN A 216 -11.56 36.81 12.49
C ASN A 216 -10.85 37.23 11.21
N LEU A 217 -10.34 36.28 10.43
CA LEU A 217 -9.73 36.55 9.13
C LEU A 217 -10.72 37.20 8.16
N SER A 218 -11.97 36.72 8.11
CA SER A 218 -13.03 37.33 7.30
C SER A 218 -13.34 38.78 7.74
N SER A 219 -13.34 39.04 9.05
CA SER A 219 -13.47 40.41 9.59
C SER A 219 -12.27 41.27 9.22
N ILE A 220 -11.06 40.74 9.28
CA ILE A 220 -9.82 41.41 8.84
C ILE A 220 -9.92 41.77 7.36
N ILE A 221 -10.21 40.81 6.49
CA ILE A 221 -10.34 41.04 5.04
C ILE A 221 -11.41 42.10 4.74
N ARG A 222 -12.56 42.06 5.44
CA ARG A 222 -13.64 43.05 5.26
C ARG A 222 -13.29 44.45 5.77
N LYS A 223 -12.50 44.57 6.83
CA LYS A 223 -12.15 45.86 7.46
C LYS A 223 -10.82 46.45 6.94
N MET A 224 -9.92 45.61 6.42
CA MET A 224 -8.52 45.92 6.12
C MET A 224 -8.10 45.42 4.72
N GLY A 225 -9.02 45.43 3.75
CA GLY A 225 -8.70 45.04 2.37
C GLY A 225 -7.45 45.76 1.85
N LEU A 226 -6.42 44.98 1.47
CA LEU A 226 -5.10 45.33 0.91
C LEU A 226 -4.24 46.43 1.60
N LEU A 227 -4.78 47.24 2.52
CA LEU A 227 -4.23 48.52 2.93
C LEU A 227 -3.83 48.58 4.42
N GLY A 228 -3.57 47.46 5.10
CA GLY A 228 -3.01 47.49 6.47
C GLY A 228 -3.91 48.19 7.51
N PHE A 229 -3.32 48.62 8.63
CA PHE A 229 -4.04 49.40 9.66
C PHE A 229 -3.81 50.89 9.45
N ILE A 230 -4.89 51.68 9.46
CA ILE A 230 -4.84 53.12 9.27
C ILE A 230 -4.85 53.79 10.64
N ASP A 231 -3.76 54.48 10.96
CA ASP A 231 -3.67 55.35 12.12
C ASP A 231 -3.93 56.80 11.69
N VAL A 232 -4.88 57.45 12.36
CA VAL A 232 -5.30 58.83 12.05
C VAL A 232 -5.08 59.69 13.29
N SER A 233 -4.18 60.66 13.14
CA SER A 233 -3.92 61.66 14.18
C SER A 233 -4.72 62.94 13.88
N LEU A 234 -5.39 63.46 14.90
CA LEU A 234 -6.17 64.69 14.84
C LEU A 234 -5.59 65.70 15.82
N ASP A 235 -5.37 66.93 15.37
CA ASP A 235 -5.03 68.02 16.27
C ASP A 235 -6.19 68.30 17.23
N ILE A 236 -5.84 68.46 18.52
CA ILE A 236 -6.79 68.80 19.56
C ILE A 236 -7.14 70.28 19.41
N PRO A 237 -8.40 70.64 19.07
CA PRO A 237 -8.79 72.02 18.91
C PRO A 237 -8.77 72.75 20.26
N ASP A 238 -8.38 74.02 20.23
CA ASP A 238 -8.40 74.88 21.42
C ASP A 238 -9.80 74.94 22.06
N LYS A 239 -9.79 75.16 23.37
CA LYS A 239 -11.00 75.42 24.14
C LYS A 239 -11.59 76.78 23.74
N LYS A 240 -12.89 76.84 23.46
CA LYS A 240 -13.52 78.10 23.05
C LYS A 240 -13.61 79.06 24.25
N PRO A 241 -13.57 80.39 24.01
CA PRO A 241 -13.87 81.37 25.06
C PRO A 241 -15.26 81.09 25.66
N ALA A 242 -15.35 81.01 26.99
CA ALA A 242 -16.57 80.69 27.76
C ALA A 242 -17.13 79.24 27.65
N GLU A 243 -16.36 78.27 27.14
CA GLU A 243 -16.74 76.85 27.17
C GLU A 243 -16.48 76.24 28.56
N SER A 244 -17.39 75.43 29.10
CA SER A 244 -17.12 74.65 30.33
C SER A 244 -16.21 73.46 30.03
N ASP A 245 -15.52 72.93 31.04
CA ASP A 245 -14.65 71.75 30.85
C ASP A 245 -15.44 70.52 30.37
N GLU A 246 -16.66 70.34 30.88
CA GLU A 246 -17.57 69.27 30.47
C GLU A 246 -18.05 69.42 29.02
N ALA A 247 -18.39 70.65 28.60
CA ALA A 247 -18.76 70.93 27.22
C ALA A 247 -17.58 70.73 26.25
N TYR A 248 -16.37 71.09 26.68
CA TYR A 248 -15.14 70.88 25.92
C TYR A 248 -14.85 69.38 25.71
N LEU A 249 -14.89 68.57 26.77
CA LEU A 249 -14.70 67.12 26.68
C LEU A 249 -15.78 66.47 25.81
N THR A 250 -17.04 66.84 25.99
CA THR A 250 -18.16 66.34 25.18
C THR A 250 -17.97 66.67 23.69
N ARG A 251 -17.51 67.89 23.37
CA ARG A 251 -17.19 68.30 21.99
C ARG A 251 -16.05 67.48 21.40
N LEU A 252 -14.99 67.22 22.18
CA LEU A 252 -13.86 66.37 21.74
C LEU A 252 -14.31 64.93 21.47
N THR A 253 -15.09 64.33 22.38
CA THR A 253 -15.62 62.96 22.21
C THR A 253 -16.54 62.85 21.00
N ASN A 254 -17.48 63.79 20.83
CA ASN A 254 -18.39 63.80 19.69
C ASN A 254 -17.64 63.99 18.37
N ARG A 255 -16.61 64.86 18.35
CA ARG A 255 -15.73 65.06 17.20
C ARG A 255 -15.02 63.76 16.86
N LEU A 256 -14.39 63.10 17.82
CA LEU A 256 -13.66 61.84 17.61
C LEU A 256 -14.59 60.72 17.09
N GLN A 257 -15.80 60.59 17.65
CA GLN A 257 -16.78 59.60 17.19
C GLN A 257 -17.28 59.87 15.76
N ALA A 258 -17.52 61.15 15.41
CA ALA A 258 -17.93 61.53 14.06
C ALA A 258 -16.84 61.20 13.02
N TYR A 259 -15.57 61.49 13.35
CA TYR A 259 -14.44 61.13 12.50
C TYR A 259 -14.29 59.61 12.37
N ALA A 260 -14.30 58.86 13.48
CA ALA A 260 -14.21 57.40 13.46
C ALA A 260 -15.28 56.77 12.56
N LYS A 261 -16.52 57.27 12.62
CA LYS A 261 -17.63 56.81 11.77
C LYS A 261 -17.44 57.16 10.29
N SER A 262 -16.90 58.34 9.99
CA SER A 262 -16.60 58.77 8.62
C SER A 262 -15.51 57.90 7.99
N TYR A 263 -14.40 57.69 8.71
CA TYR A 263 -13.30 56.84 8.24
C TYR A 263 -13.72 55.38 8.08
N GLN A 264 -14.48 54.83 9.01
CA GLN A 264 -14.98 53.46 8.89
C GLN A 264 -15.80 53.24 7.60
N LYS A 265 -16.58 54.25 7.18
CA LYS A 265 -17.35 54.20 5.94
C LYS A 265 -16.47 54.41 4.70
N GLY A 266 -15.55 55.38 4.73
CA GLY A 266 -14.65 55.68 3.61
C GLY A 266 -13.68 54.55 3.29
N VAL A 267 -13.09 53.94 4.34
CA VAL A 267 -12.18 52.79 4.21
C VAL A 267 -12.88 51.58 3.60
N ALA A 268 -14.12 51.29 4.01
CA ALA A 268 -14.92 50.22 3.42
C ALA A 268 -15.25 50.45 1.93
N GLN A 269 -15.17 51.70 1.44
CA GLN A 269 -15.43 52.10 0.07
C GLN A 269 -14.15 52.38 -0.75
N GLY A 270 -12.97 52.25 -0.14
CA GLY A 270 -11.68 52.52 -0.79
C GLY A 270 -11.38 54.00 -1.04
N VAL A 271 -12.05 54.92 -0.34
CA VAL A 271 -11.88 56.37 -0.50
C VAL A 271 -11.58 57.03 0.84
N SER A 272 -10.48 57.79 0.92
CA SER A 272 -10.13 58.58 2.11
C SER A 272 -10.22 60.07 1.80
N VAL A 273 -11.01 60.79 2.60
CA VAL A 273 -11.15 62.26 2.55
C VAL A 273 -10.91 62.80 3.94
N HIS A 274 -9.93 63.68 4.08
CA HIS A 274 -9.49 64.24 5.36
C HIS A 274 -9.06 65.70 5.18
N TYR A 275 -9.03 66.45 6.28
CA TYR A 275 -8.55 67.83 6.28
C TYR A 275 -7.01 67.89 6.25
N LYS A 276 -6.44 69.03 5.82
CA LYS A 276 -4.98 69.18 5.65
C LYS A 276 -4.17 69.06 6.95
N ASP A 277 -4.81 69.29 8.09
CA ASP A 277 -4.27 69.17 9.45
C ASP A 277 -4.31 67.73 9.99
N GLN A 278 -4.72 66.75 9.17
CA GLN A 278 -4.88 65.36 9.58
C GLN A 278 -3.80 64.51 8.91
N GLU A 279 -3.05 63.76 9.72
CA GLU A 279 -2.03 62.84 9.21
C GLU A 279 -2.61 61.42 9.17
N ILE A 280 -2.52 60.78 7.99
CA ILE A 280 -2.88 59.38 7.81
C ILE A 280 -1.60 58.57 7.65
N LYS A 281 -1.32 57.70 8.62
CA LYS A 281 -0.22 56.74 8.55
C LYS A 281 -0.76 55.38 8.14
N HIS A 282 -0.24 54.89 7.03
CA HIS A 282 -0.44 53.51 6.60
C HIS A 282 0.60 52.64 7.30
N ASN A 283 0.14 51.75 8.17
CA ASN A 283 0.99 50.73 8.75
C ASN A 283 0.76 49.43 7.97
N ALA A 284 1.65 49.16 7.00
CA ALA A 284 1.68 47.88 6.32
C ALA A 284 1.91 46.75 7.33
N THR A 285 1.13 45.67 7.24
CA THR A 285 1.41 44.44 7.98
C THR A 285 2.78 43.92 7.55
N ASN A 286 3.73 43.83 8.48
CA ASN A 286 5.07 43.33 8.18
C ASN A 286 5.03 41.84 7.80
N ALA A 287 5.97 41.40 6.95
CA ALA A 287 6.02 40.01 6.47
C ALA A 287 6.19 38.99 7.61
N GLY A 288 6.82 39.38 8.73
CA GLY A 288 7.03 38.53 9.90
C GLY A 288 5.75 38.14 10.65
N ALA A 289 4.76 39.04 10.74
CA ALA A 289 3.47 38.74 11.37
C ALA A 289 2.65 37.73 10.53
N ALA A 290 2.76 37.80 9.19
CA ALA A 290 2.11 36.85 8.29
C ALA A 290 2.71 35.43 8.41
N ALA A 291 4.03 35.33 8.57
CA ALA A 291 4.71 34.05 8.80
C ALA A 291 4.26 33.38 10.11
N GLY A 292 4.15 34.14 11.21
CA GLY A 292 3.66 33.60 12.49
C GLY A 292 2.22 33.10 12.43
N ALA A 293 1.34 33.79 11.70
CA ALA A 293 -0.04 33.36 11.50
C ALA A 293 -0.14 32.03 10.72
N SER A 294 0.70 31.84 9.71
CA SER A 294 0.78 30.57 8.95
C SER A 294 1.18 29.40 9.83
N THR A 295 2.16 29.58 10.73
CA THR A 295 2.60 28.53 11.66
C THR A 295 1.49 28.14 12.64
N VAL A 296 0.79 29.12 13.22
CA VAL A 296 -0.33 28.84 14.14
C VAL A 296 -1.47 28.10 13.44
N TRP A 297 -1.77 28.49 12.19
CA TRP A 297 -2.76 27.79 11.38
C TRP A 297 -2.36 26.34 11.12
N GLN A 298 -1.12 26.11 10.70
CA GLN A 298 -0.58 24.77 10.47
C GLN A 298 -0.63 23.91 11.74
N MET A 299 -0.24 24.45 12.90
CA MET A 299 -0.29 23.70 14.18
C MET A 299 -1.73 23.30 14.55
N ASN A 300 -2.71 24.15 14.27
CA ASN A 300 -4.12 23.82 14.49
C ASN A 300 -4.59 22.73 13.50
N GLU A 301 -4.20 22.85 12.24
CA GLU A 301 -4.51 21.89 11.18
C GLU A 301 -3.91 20.50 11.47
N GLU A 302 -2.66 20.42 11.92
CA GLU A 302 -2.01 19.17 12.37
C GLU A 302 -2.74 18.53 13.56
N GLN A 303 -3.25 19.33 14.51
CA GLN A 303 -4.05 18.83 15.63
C GLN A 303 -5.45 18.36 15.18
N ILE A 304 -6.07 19.02 14.20
CA ILE A 304 -7.33 18.56 13.59
C ILE A 304 -7.11 17.19 12.95
N PHE A 305 -6.10 17.03 12.09
CA PHE A 305 -5.83 15.76 11.42
C PHE A 305 -5.44 14.64 12.39
N SER A 306 -4.67 14.96 13.43
CA SER A 306 -4.40 14.02 14.52
C SER A 306 -5.68 13.55 15.21
N ALA A 307 -6.63 14.46 15.45
CA ALA A 307 -7.90 14.13 16.10
C ALA A 307 -8.92 13.44 15.16
N LEU A 308 -8.84 13.69 13.85
CA LEU A 308 -9.56 12.95 12.82
C LEU A 308 -8.88 11.61 12.49
N ASP A 309 -7.77 11.31 13.15
CA ASP A 309 -7.00 10.08 13.02
C ASP A 309 -6.58 9.77 11.57
N ILE A 310 -6.37 10.82 10.77
CA ILE A 310 -5.98 10.78 9.36
C ILE A 310 -4.66 11.53 9.13
N PRO A 311 -3.71 10.99 8.35
CA PRO A 311 -2.48 11.70 8.04
C PRO A 311 -2.75 12.98 7.22
N PRO A 312 -2.10 14.12 7.55
CA PRO A 312 -2.25 15.37 6.78
C PRO A 312 -1.89 15.20 5.30
N SER A 313 -0.90 14.33 5.01
CA SER A 313 -0.44 13.98 3.66
C SER A 313 -1.58 13.48 2.78
N MET A 314 -2.51 12.69 3.33
CA MET A 314 -3.67 12.16 2.61
C MET A 314 -4.73 13.23 2.30
N CYS A 315 -4.69 14.36 3.00
CA CYS A 315 -5.55 15.52 2.75
C CYS A 315 -4.89 16.58 1.87
N GLY A 316 -3.73 16.27 1.28
CA GLY A 316 -2.97 17.19 0.43
C GLY A 316 -2.19 18.24 1.22
N ARG A 317 -1.82 17.94 2.47
CA ARG A 317 -0.96 18.79 3.31
C ARG A 317 0.39 18.12 3.54
N SER A 318 1.41 18.62 2.86
CA SER A 318 2.77 18.08 2.92
C SER A 318 3.70 19.07 3.62
N TYR A 319 3.79 18.96 4.94
CA TYR A 319 4.66 19.85 5.73
C TYR A 319 6.14 19.38 5.76
N SER A 320 6.43 18.10 5.44
CA SER A 320 7.81 17.58 5.30
C SER A 320 7.94 16.16 4.71
N SER A 321 6.91 15.60 4.07
CA SER A 321 6.87 14.15 3.79
C SER A 321 7.67 13.71 2.55
N THR A 322 8.54 12.70 2.72
CA THR A 322 9.13 11.89 1.64
C THR A 322 8.19 10.74 1.23
N GLU A 323 8.41 10.14 0.06
CA GLU A 323 7.60 9.02 -0.47
C GLU A 323 7.49 7.84 0.51
N THR A 324 8.59 7.52 1.21
CA THR A 324 8.62 6.47 2.25
C THR A 324 7.64 6.74 3.39
N TYR A 325 7.51 8.00 3.81
CA TYR A 325 6.60 8.38 4.90
C TYR A 325 5.13 8.25 4.48
N ALA A 326 4.81 8.64 3.23
CA ALA A 326 3.47 8.49 2.67
C ALA A 326 3.02 7.02 2.57
N ALA A 327 3.94 6.10 2.25
CA ALA A 327 3.65 4.66 2.21
C ALA A 327 3.28 4.12 3.60
N VAL A 328 4.02 4.51 4.65
CA VAL A 328 3.75 4.09 6.04
C VAL A 328 2.41 4.66 6.54
N ASP A 329 2.14 5.93 6.28
CA ASP A 329 0.88 6.59 6.61
C ASP A 329 -0.31 5.86 5.98
N PHE A 330 -0.17 5.47 4.71
CA PHE A 330 -1.19 4.74 3.98
C PHE A 330 -1.44 3.33 4.56
N GLU A 331 -0.38 2.58 4.91
CA GLU A 331 -0.52 1.26 5.54
C GLU A 331 -1.19 1.33 6.93
N ARG A 332 -0.82 2.34 7.72
CA ARG A 332 -1.45 2.61 9.01
C ARG A 332 -2.94 2.91 8.84
N MET A 333 -3.30 3.70 7.82
CA MET A 333 -4.69 3.99 7.49
C MET A 333 -5.45 2.73 7.08
N GLY A 334 -4.86 1.88 6.23
CA GLY A 334 -5.46 0.61 5.82
C GLY A 334 -5.76 -0.33 7.01
N THR A 335 -4.87 -0.37 8.00
CA THR A 335 -5.05 -1.13 9.25
C THR A 335 -6.23 -0.63 10.08
N LYS A 336 -6.38 0.69 10.21
CA LYS A 336 -7.53 1.29 10.91
C LYS A 336 -8.86 0.97 10.22
N LEU A 337 -8.90 1.11 8.89
CA LEU A 337 -10.06 0.78 8.08
C LEU A 337 -10.41 -0.71 8.13
N ALA A 338 -9.44 -1.60 8.42
CA ALA A 338 -9.70 -3.02 8.63
C ALA A 338 -10.63 -3.25 9.85
N ASN A 339 -10.54 -2.43 10.89
CA ASN A 339 -11.41 -2.56 12.06
C ASN A 339 -12.87 -2.24 11.71
N GLY A 340 -13.11 -1.15 10.96
CA GLY A 340 -14.45 -0.82 10.46
C GLY A 340 -15.03 -1.93 9.56
N ARG A 341 -14.22 -2.43 8.62
CA ARG A 341 -14.60 -3.56 7.73
C ARG A 341 -14.95 -4.82 8.51
N ARG A 342 -14.22 -5.16 9.58
CA ARG A 342 -14.54 -6.32 10.43
C ARG A 342 -15.91 -6.18 11.10
N MET A 343 -16.27 -4.99 11.55
CA MET A 343 -17.59 -4.75 12.14
C MET A 343 -18.70 -4.92 11.10
N ILE A 344 -18.50 -4.34 9.92
CA ILE A 344 -19.45 -4.44 8.80
C ILE A 344 -19.60 -5.90 8.35
N LYS A 345 -18.49 -6.65 8.26
CA LYS A 345 -18.49 -8.11 7.99
C LYS A 345 -19.44 -8.84 8.94
N ARG A 346 -19.30 -8.63 10.26
CA ARG A 346 -20.14 -9.29 11.27
C ARG A 346 -21.62 -8.91 11.14
N PHE A 347 -21.91 -7.66 10.82
CA PHE A 347 -23.27 -7.20 10.59
C PHE A 347 -23.92 -7.87 9.36
N LEU A 348 -23.20 -7.94 8.25
CA LEU A 348 -23.67 -8.59 7.02
C LEU A 348 -23.85 -10.10 7.20
N GLU A 349 -22.88 -10.78 7.82
CA GLU A 349 -22.97 -12.22 8.15
C GLU A 349 -24.20 -12.52 9.02
N LYS A 350 -24.50 -11.68 10.01
CA LYS A 350 -25.70 -11.80 10.85
C LYS A 350 -26.98 -11.68 10.02
N GLY A 351 -27.06 -10.70 9.12
CA GLY A 351 -28.21 -10.50 8.23
C GLY A 351 -28.43 -11.66 7.27
N TYR A 352 -27.38 -12.10 6.58
CA TYR A 352 -27.44 -13.21 5.63
C TYR A 352 -27.80 -14.52 6.31
N SER A 353 -27.19 -14.81 7.47
CA SER A 353 -27.54 -16.01 8.23
C SER A 353 -29.00 -15.96 8.72
N LEU A 354 -29.49 -14.79 9.13
CA LEU A 354 -30.88 -14.62 9.54
C LEU A 354 -31.84 -14.84 8.37
N ASP A 355 -31.62 -14.23 7.20
CA ASP A 355 -32.47 -14.43 6.01
C ASP A 355 -32.59 -15.90 5.62
N LEU A 356 -31.46 -16.61 5.56
CA LEU A 356 -31.41 -18.02 5.18
C LEU A 356 -32.09 -18.90 6.24
N LEU A 357 -31.87 -18.63 7.53
CA LEU A 357 -32.50 -19.36 8.63
C LEU A 357 -34.02 -19.19 8.64
N LEU A 358 -34.52 -17.98 8.44
CA LEU A 358 -35.97 -17.70 8.37
C LEU A 358 -36.64 -18.43 7.20
N ARG A 359 -35.89 -18.65 6.11
CA ARG A 359 -36.32 -19.40 4.91
C ARG A 359 -36.11 -20.92 5.03
N GLY A 360 -35.54 -21.41 6.12
CA GLY A 360 -35.24 -22.83 6.32
C GLY A 360 -34.13 -23.37 5.41
N ILE A 361 -33.25 -22.48 4.91
CA ILE A 361 -32.10 -22.85 4.07
C ILE A 361 -30.90 -23.12 4.97
N ASP A 362 -30.44 -24.36 5.00
CA ASP A 362 -29.24 -24.76 5.74
C ASP A 362 -27.97 -24.40 4.93
N ALA A 363 -27.35 -23.29 5.32
CA ALA A 363 -26.16 -22.75 4.68
C ALA A 363 -25.34 -21.90 5.67
N ARG A 364 -24.02 -21.91 5.50
CA ARG A 364 -23.11 -21.01 6.21
C ARG A 364 -22.54 -19.99 5.22
N VAL A 365 -22.58 -18.71 5.61
CA VAL A 365 -22.09 -17.60 4.79
C VAL A 365 -21.04 -16.82 5.57
N SER A 366 -19.89 -16.58 4.95
CA SER A 366 -18.81 -15.75 5.47
C SER A 366 -18.54 -14.60 4.50
N VAL A 367 -18.36 -13.39 5.02
CA VAL A 367 -18.10 -12.18 4.21
C VAL A 367 -16.63 -11.81 4.31
N GLN A 368 -15.92 -11.72 3.19
CA GLN A 368 -14.52 -11.32 3.18
C GLN A 368 -14.35 -10.03 2.40
N PHE A 369 -13.88 -8.97 3.04
CA PHE A 369 -13.51 -7.75 2.31
C PHE A 369 -12.26 -8.00 1.49
N ASN A 370 -12.23 -7.47 0.27
CA ASN A 370 -11.04 -7.55 -0.57
C ASN A 370 -9.87 -6.87 0.16
N HIS A 371 -8.65 -7.35 -0.10
CA HIS A 371 -7.46 -6.62 0.34
C HIS A 371 -7.50 -5.20 -0.20
N GLY A 372 -7.28 -4.22 0.67
CA GLY A 372 -7.13 -2.84 0.23
C GLY A 372 -5.85 -2.72 -0.57
N SER A 373 -5.87 -1.89 -1.62
CA SER A 373 -4.65 -1.58 -2.35
C SER A 373 -3.63 -1.00 -1.37
N THR A 374 -2.39 -1.44 -1.41
CA THR A 374 -1.25 -0.92 -0.65
C THR A 374 -0.26 -0.25 -1.59
N PHE A 375 0.49 0.75 -1.09
CA PHE A 375 1.57 1.39 -1.85
C PHE A 375 2.62 0.38 -2.38
N ARG A 376 2.69 -0.79 -1.75
CA ARG A 376 3.63 -1.88 -1.99
C ARG A 376 2.92 -3.18 -2.37
N ASP A 377 1.73 -3.12 -2.98
CA ASP A 377 0.97 -4.34 -3.36
C ASP A 377 1.82 -5.31 -4.17
N LYS A 378 2.73 -4.76 -4.98
CA LYS A 378 3.73 -5.53 -5.71
C LYS A 378 4.70 -6.27 -4.77
N GLU A 379 5.37 -5.57 -3.85
CA GLU A 379 6.32 -6.18 -2.92
C GLU A 379 5.64 -7.19 -1.98
N LYS A 380 4.40 -6.93 -1.56
CA LYS A 380 3.65 -7.85 -0.70
C LYS A 380 3.15 -9.08 -1.46
N ALA A 381 2.68 -8.93 -2.69
CA ALA A 381 2.35 -10.06 -3.55
C ALA A 381 3.59 -10.89 -3.92
N GLU A 382 4.74 -10.23 -4.12
CA GLU A 382 6.04 -10.89 -4.28
C GLU A 382 6.45 -11.65 -3.02
N LYS A 383 6.28 -11.06 -1.83
CA LYS A 383 6.54 -11.71 -0.54
C LYS A 383 5.59 -12.88 -0.27
N GLU A 384 4.29 -12.73 -0.50
CA GLU A 384 3.30 -13.81 -0.33
C GLU A 384 3.60 -14.95 -1.33
N GLY A 385 4.00 -14.62 -2.56
CA GLY A 385 4.51 -15.59 -3.51
C GLY A 385 5.76 -16.31 -3.02
N LEU A 386 6.69 -15.59 -2.38
CA LEU A 386 7.90 -16.15 -1.79
C LEU A 386 7.59 -17.06 -0.58
N ASP A 387 6.64 -16.67 0.27
CA ASP A 387 6.18 -17.46 1.42
C ASP A 387 5.51 -18.75 0.95
N ILE A 388 4.61 -18.66 -0.04
CA ILE A 388 4.00 -19.84 -0.70
C ILE A 388 5.09 -20.74 -1.28
N LYS A 389 6.05 -20.16 -1.99
CA LYS A 389 7.17 -20.89 -2.59
C LYS A 389 8.04 -21.59 -1.55
N ASN A 390 8.30 -20.94 -0.41
CA ASN A 390 9.09 -21.51 0.68
C ASN A 390 8.39 -22.72 1.28
N VAL A 391 7.08 -22.63 1.56
CA VAL A 391 6.31 -23.77 2.10
C VAL A 391 6.25 -24.93 1.09
N LEU A 392 6.03 -24.64 -0.20
CA LEU A 392 6.06 -25.66 -1.25
C LEU A 392 7.45 -26.29 -1.39
N THR A 393 8.52 -25.51 -1.25
CA THR A 393 9.91 -26.01 -1.29
C THR A 393 10.21 -26.92 -0.11
N LYS A 394 9.77 -26.57 1.11
CA LYS A 394 9.89 -27.45 2.29
C LYS A 394 9.15 -28.77 2.05
N ARG A 395 7.96 -28.71 1.46
CA ARG A 395 7.16 -29.90 1.12
C ARG A 395 7.87 -30.78 0.11
N ASP A 396 8.34 -30.18 -0.99
CA ASP A 396 8.97 -30.89 -2.10
C ASP A 396 10.34 -31.46 -1.73
N ALA A 397 11.03 -30.83 -0.77
CA ALA A 397 12.24 -31.35 -0.13
C ALA A 397 11.96 -32.47 0.91
N GLY A 398 10.69 -32.80 1.16
CA GLY A 398 10.26 -33.81 2.15
C GLY A 398 10.44 -33.38 3.61
N ILE A 399 10.62 -32.09 3.87
CA ILE A 399 10.80 -31.52 5.22
C ILE A 399 9.45 -31.44 5.95
N ILE A 400 8.38 -31.15 5.22
CA ILE A 400 7.00 -31.14 5.71
C ILE A 400 6.12 -31.95 4.77
N ASP A 401 5.04 -32.55 5.28
CA ASP A 401 4.07 -33.23 4.42
C ASP A 401 3.07 -32.25 3.78
N THR A 402 2.23 -32.77 2.90
CA THR A 402 1.23 -31.98 2.16
C THR A 402 0.22 -31.28 3.06
N ASP A 403 -0.14 -31.86 4.20
CA ASP A 403 -1.13 -31.30 5.11
C ASP A 403 -0.51 -30.21 6.01
N VAL A 404 0.73 -30.41 6.46
CA VAL A 404 1.52 -29.39 7.16
C VAL A 404 1.79 -28.20 6.24
N ALA A 405 2.08 -28.45 4.96
CA ALA A 405 2.22 -27.39 3.97
C ALA A 405 0.91 -26.63 3.74
N ALA A 406 -0.23 -27.32 3.71
CA ALA A 406 -1.54 -26.67 3.61
C ALA A 406 -1.80 -25.77 4.83
N GLN A 407 -1.48 -26.24 6.04
CA GLN A 407 -1.64 -25.47 7.27
C GLN A 407 -0.70 -24.27 7.37
N GLU A 408 0.57 -24.39 6.95
CA GLU A 408 1.51 -23.25 6.87
C GLU A 408 1.04 -22.18 5.88
N LEU A 409 0.22 -22.56 4.89
CA LEU A 409 -0.40 -21.65 3.91
C LEU A 409 -1.81 -21.18 4.29
N GLY A 410 -2.30 -21.56 5.47
CA GLY A 410 -3.59 -21.13 6.00
C GLY A 410 -4.79 -21.96 5.53
N TYR A 411 -4.57 -23.14 4.96
CA TYR A 411 -5.62 -24.11 4.59
C TYR A 411 -5.76 -25.21 5.66
N GLU A 412 -6.96 -25.77 5.84
CA GLU A 412 -7.19 -26.80 6.86
C GLU A 412 -6.48 -28.14 6.59
N LYS A 413 -6.39 -28.54 5.31
CA LYS A 413 -5.71 -29.77 4.84
C LYS A 413 -5.49 -29.73 3.32
N ALA A 414 -4.64 -30.60 2.79
CA ALA A 414 -4.46 -30.73 1.35
C ALA A 414 -5.58 -31.59 0.72
N THR A 415 -6.28 -31.05 -0.28
CA THR A 415 -7.22 -31.80 -1.14
C THR A 415 -6.55 -32.08 -2.48
N GLY A 416 -6.12 -33.32 -2.72
CA GLY A 416 -5.17 -33.65 -3.77
C GLY A 416 -5.72 -33.72 -5.21
N TYR A 417 -4.86 -33.34 -6.18
CA TYR A 417 -4.89 -33.84 -7.56
C TYR A 417 -3.46 -34.05 -8.07
N ARG A 418 -3.19 -35.21 -8.70
CA ARG A 418 -1.97 -35.54 -9.46
C ARG A 418 -2.33 -35.59 -10.94
N PRO A 419 -1.71 -34.81 -11.85
CA PRO A 419 -1.99 -34.93 -13.27
C PRO A 419 -1.37 -36.24 -13.80
N GLY A 420 -2.22 -37.20 -14.20
CA GLY A 420 -1.79 -38.43 -14.89
C GLY A 420 -2.58 -39.70 -14.59
N GLY A 421 -3.49 -39.70 -13.61
CA GLY A 421 -4.35 -40.86 -13.33
C GLY A 421 -5.80 -40.54 -13.69
N ALA A 422 -6.38 -41.32 -14.61
CA ALA A 422 -7.83 -41.31 -14.81
C ALA A 422 -8.51 -41.65 -13.48
N SER A 423 -9.31 -40.73 -12.95
CA SER A 423 -10.18 -41.01 -11.82
C SER A 423 -11.50 -40.27 -12.02
N THR A 424 -12.51 -41.05 -12.34
CA THR A 424 -13.92 -40.77 -12.07
C THR A 424 -14.10 -40.53 -10.58
N VAL A 425 -14.60 -39.37 -10.17
CA VAL A 425 -15.02 -39.15 -8.76
C VAL A 425 -16.45 -38.61 -8.75
N GLY A 426 -17.27 -39.32 -7.98
CA GLY A 426 -18.67 -39.05 -7.76
C GLY A 426 -18.95 -37.81 -6.93
N VAL A 427 -20.20 -37.39 -7.04
CA VAL A 427 -20.87 -36.37 -6.23
C VAL A 427 -21.00 -36.88 -4.80
N GLU A 428 -20.50 -36.12 -3.81
CA GLU A 428 -21.14 -35.80 -2.51
C GLU A 428 -20.13 -35.27 -1.46
N SER A 429 -20.07 -33.95 -1.28
CA SER A 429 -20.11 -33.21 0.00
C SER A 429 -19.94 -31.70 -0.29
N GLY A 430 -20.59 -30.83 0.49
CA GLY A 430 -20.75 -29.40 0.18
C GLY A 430 -19.46 -28.58 0.23
N GLU A 431 -18.72 -28.56 -0.88
CA GLU A 431 -17.56 -27.67 -1.08
C GLU A 431 -17.98 -26.19 -0.98
N ALA A 432 -17.22 -25.41 -0.20
CA ALA A 432 -17.41 -23.97 -0.06
C ALA A 432 -17.17 -23.26 -1.40
N LYS A 433 -18.14 -22.49 -1.88
CA LYS A 433 -18.01 -21.71 -3.12
C LYS A 433 -17.80 -20.23 -2.84
N ARG A 434 -16.98 -19.58 -3.66
CA ARG A 434 -16.65 -18.15 -3.55
C ARG A 434 -17.36 -17.31 -4.61
N PHE A 435 -17.87 -16.15 -4.18
CA PHE A 435 -18.57 -15.20 -5.04
C PHE A 435 -18.09 -13.78 -4.75
N GLY A 436 -17.71 -13.02 -5.77
CA GLY A 436 -17.26 -11.64 -5.62
C GLY A 436 -18.36 -10.64 -5.92
N PHE A 437 -18.48 -9.59 -5.10
CA PHE A 437 -19.41 -8.50 -5.38
C PHE A 437 -18.90 -7.64 -6.55
N ASN A 438 -19.63 -7.67 -7.66
CA ASN A 438 -19.38 -6.80 -8.80
C ASN A 438 -20.13 -5.48 -8.61
N ARG A 439 -19.38 -4.41 -8.38
CA ARG A 439 -19.92 -3.07 -8.09
C ARG A 439 -20.60 -2.42 -9.29
N ILE A 440 -20.27 -2.85 -10.51
CA ILE A 440 -20.90 -2.35 -11.75
C ILE A 440 -22.30 -2.94 -11.88
N THR A 441 -22.43 -4.25 -11.63
CA THR A 441 -23.71 -4.97 -11.76
C THR A 441 -24.54 -4.95 -10.48
N GLY A 442 -23.93 -4.59 -9.35
CA GLY A 442 -24.56 -4.59 -8.03
C GLY A 442 -24.87 -5.99 -7.49
N ARG A 443 -24.16 -7.02 -7.98
CA ARG A 443 -24.45 -8.44 -7.73
C ARG A 443 -23.19 -9.22 -7.41
N TYR A 444 -23.35 -10.27 -6.62
CA TYR A 444 -22.38 -11.32 -6.42
C TYR A 444 -22.31 -12.23 -7.65
N GLU A 445 -21.10 -12.40 -8.17
CA GLU A 445 -20.79 -13.22 -9.34
C GLU A 445 -19.82 -14.34 -8.93
N PHE A 446 -19.95 -15.52 -9.54
CA PHE A 446 -19.07 -16.64 -9.25
C PHE A 446 -17.61 -16.24 -9.48
N LYS A 447 -16.80 -16.39 -8.44
CA LYS A 447 -15.35 -16.34 -8.58
C LYS A 447 -14.87 -17.78 -8.70
N PRO A 448 -14.29 -18.18 -9.84
CA PRO A 448 -13.61 -19.46 -9.94
C PRO A 448 -12.68 -19.61 -8.75
N GLU A 449 -12.58 -20.82 -8.19
CA GLU A 449 -11.53 -21.10 -7.22
C GLU A 449 -10.24 -20.56 -7.79
N ARG A 450 -9.62 -19.65 -7.03
CA ARG A 450 -8.30 -19.18 -7.37
C ARG A 450 -7.37 -20.35 -7.05
N ILE A 451 -7.32 -21.33 -7.94
CA ILE A 451 -6.07 -22.04 -8.15
C ILE A 451 -5.16 -20.94 -8.66
N VAL A 452 -4.35 -20.38 -7.76
CA VAL A 452 -3.13 -19.72 -8.17
C VAL A 452 -2.23 -20.83 -8.69
N LEU A 453 -2.56 -21.36 -9.87
CA LEU A 453 -1.52 -21.72 -10.82
C LEU A 453 -0.92 -20.38 -11.24
N LEU A 454 -0.06 -19.83 -10.39
CA LEU A 454 1.18 -19.35 -10.95
C LEU A 454 1.89 -20.62 -11.40
N GLU A 455 1.52 -21.12 -12.59
CA GLU A 455 2.59 -21.45 -13.50
C GLU A 455 3.36 -20.14 -13.69
N GLN A 456 4.26 -19.86 -12.75
CA GLN A 456 5.50 -19.22 -13.13
C GLN A 456 6.00 -20.09 -14.29
N PRO A 457 6.24 -19.52 -15.49
CA PRO A 457 6.96 -20.24 -16.50
C PRO A 457 8.20 -20.83 -15.80
N ALA A 458 8.51 -22.10 -16.05
CA ALA A 458 9.59 -22.81 -15.35
C ALA A 458 10.89 -21.97 -15.23
N ASP A 459 11.09 -21.11 -16.23
CA ASP A 459 12.00 -19.98 -16.36
C ASP A 459 12.16 -19.07 -15.11
N ASP A 460 11.09 -18.51 -14.54
CA ASP A 460 11.20 -17.54 -13.42
C ASP A 460 11.66 -18.20 -12.10
N ARG A 461 11.42 -19.51 -11.95
CA ARG A 461 11.89 -20.29 -10.79
C ARG A 461 13.38 -20.57 -10.85
N ALA A 462 13.93 -20.77 -12.04
CA ALA A 462 15.35 -21.01 -12.27
C ALA A 462 16.17 -19.74 -12.07
N ASP A 463 15.72 -18.60 -12.59
CA ASP A 463 16.36 -17.29 -12.44
C ASP A 463 16.52 -16.93 -10.94
N GLN A 464 15.43 -17.04 -10.18
CA GLN A 464 15.45 -16.76 -8.74
C GLN A 464 16.34 -17.72 -7.95
N SER A 465 16.37 -19.00 -8.34
CA SER A 465 17.23 -20.01 -7.69
C SER A 465 18.70 -19.77 -8.01
N TYR A 466 19.00 -19.31 -9.23
CA TYR A 466 20.34 -18.95 -9.63
C TYR A 466 20.82 -17.69 -8.91
N GLN A 467 19.98 -16.66 -8.87
CA GLN A 467 20.25 -15.41 -8.14
C GLN A 467 20.52 -15.68 -6.65
N ALA A 468 19.63 -16.39 -5.97
CA ALA A 468 19.81 -16.70 -4.55
C ALA A 468 21.10 -17.49 -4.26
N ALA A 469 21.48 -18.41 -5.17
CA ALA A 469 22.72 -19.16 -5.05
C ALA A 469 23.97 -18.28 -5.25
N LEU A 470 23.91 -17.27 -6.12
CA LEU A 470 24.99 -16.29 -6.28
C LEU A 470 25.07 -15.35 -5.07
N GLU A 471 23.94 -14.80 -4.62
CA GLU A 471 23.86 -13.92 -3.45
C GLU A 471 24.44 -14.58 -2.21
N SER A 472 24.06 -15.84 -1.94
CA SER A 472 24.56 -16.60 -0.80
C SER A 472 26.09 -16.74 -0.80
N VAL A 473 26.72 -16.80 -1.98
CA VAL A 473 28.15 -17.02 -2.10
C VAL A 473 28.93 -15.72 -2.19
N LEU A 474 28.32 -14.66 -2.74
CA LEU A 474 28.91 -13.33 -2.83
C LEU A 474 28.80 -12.56 -1.52
N ALA A 475 27.81 -12.83 -0.67
CA ALA A 475 27.63 -12.14 0.62
C ALA A 475 28.89 -12.16 1.50
N ASP A 476 29.55 -13.31 1.62
CA ASP A 476 30.79 -13.43 2.41
C ASP A 476 31.97 -12.65 1.78
N CYS A 477 32.05 -12.67 0.45
CA CYS A 477 33.05 -11.89 -0.29
C CYS A 477 32.85 -10.38 -0.09
N GLU A 478 31.59 -9.94 -0.16
CA GLU A 478 31.19 -8.55 0.01
C GLU A 478 31.41 -8.07 1.43
N ALA A 479 31.02 -8.86 2.44
CA ALA A 479 31.27 -8.55 3.84
C ALA A 479 32.77 -8.40 4.15
N THR A 480 33.59 -9.28 3.56
CA THR A 480 35.06 -9.20 3.67
C THR A 480 35.61 -7.92 3.03
N ALA A 481 35.12 -7.58 1.83
CA ALA A 481 35.53 -6.38 1.11
C ALA A 481 35.09 -5.08 1.81
N VAL A 482 33.86 -5.04 2.32
CA VAL A 482 33.33 -3.94 3.12
C VAL A 482 34.18 -3.75 4.38
N SER A 483 34.54 -4.84 5.06
CA SER A 483 35.42 -4.78 6.23
C SER A 483 36.79 -4.19 5.91
N ALA A 484 37.39 -4.60 4.79
CA ALA A 484 38.67 -4.03 4.33
C ALA A 484 38.56 -2.55 3.98
N ALA A 485 37.47 -2.14 3.32
CA ALA A 485 37.19 -0.75 2.99
C ALA A 485 37.03 0.12 4.25
N ILE A 486 36.32 -0.38 5.26
CA ILE A 486 36.13 0.29 6.55
C ILE A 486 37.49 0.44 7.27
N VAL A 487 38.32 -0.61 7.30
CA VAL A 487 39.67 -0.54 7.87
C VAL A 487 40.53 0.49 7.12
N LYS A 488 40.43 0.51 5.78
CA LYS A 488 41.13 1.51 4.97
C LYS A 488 40.65 2.91 5.31
N ALA A 489 39.34 3.13 5.40
CA ALA A 489 38.77 4.42 5.79
C ALA A 489 39.25 4.88 7.18
N MET A 490 39.37 3.96 8.16
CA MET A 490 39.93 4.28 9.48
C MET A 490 41.38 4.76 9.44
N SER A 491 42.19 4.28 8.49
CA SER A 491 43.60 4.68 8.35
C SER A 491 43.78 6.14 7.96
N PHE A 492 42.74 6.79 7.40
CA PHE A 492 42.76 8.19 6.98
C PHE A 492 42.33 9.19 8.09
N ARG A 493 42.30 8.76 9.36
CA ARG A 493 42.04 9.63 10.52
C ARG A 493 43.12 10.73 10.69
N HIS A 494 43.06 11.79 9.88
CA HIS A 494 43.92 12.98 10.00
C HIS A 494 43.17 14.20 10.57
N ASP A 495 43.90 15.26 10.87
CA ASP A 495 43.38 16.45 11.58
C ASP A 495 42.49 17.31 10.67
N GLN A 496 41.22 17.51 11.06
CA GLN A 496 40.16 18.13 10.23
C GLN A 496 40.44 19.59 9.81
N LYS A 497 41.46 20.25 10.36
CA LYS A 497 41.82 21.64 10.04
C LYS A 497 42.51 21.82 8.68
N LYS A 498 42.69 20.77 7.87
CA LYS A 498 43.30 20.83 6.51
C LYS A 498 42.61 19.90 5.49
N LEU A 499 41.28 19.88 5.44
CA LEU A 499 40.55 19.15 4.39
C LEU A 499 40.53 19.95 3.08
N THR A 500 41.27 19.49 2.07
CA THR A 500 41.19 19.97 0.69
C THR A 500 40.38 18.99 -0.16
N GLU A 501 39.80 19.48 -1.27
CA GLU A 501 39.09 18.63 -2.26
C GLU A 501 39.97 17.47 -2.75
N GLN A 502 41.27 17.74 -2.95
CA GLN A 502 42.26 16.74 -3.33
C GLN A 502 42.38 15.60 -2.29
N LEU A 503 42.41 15.94 -0.99
CA LEU A 503 42.53 14.94 0.07
C LEU A 503 41.29 14.02 0.14
N ALA A 504 40.11 14.56 -0.16
CA ALA A 504 38.87 13.79 -0.20
C ALA A 504 38.80 12.86 -1.42
N GLN A 505 39.30 13.30 -2.57
CA GLN A 505 39.46 12.43 -3.75
C GLN A 505 40.44 11.29 -3.47
N GLU A 506 41.59 11.58 -2.86
CA GLU A 506 42.58 10.56 -2.46
C GLU A 506 42.00 9.55 -1.47
N PHE A 507 41.21 10.01 -0.49
CA PHE A 507 40.48 9.15 0.44
C PHE A 507 39.50 8.21 -0.27
N ALA A 508 38.57 8.77 -1.04
CA ALA A 508 37.53 8.00 -1.71
C ALA A 508 38.13 6.96 -2.66
N GLN A 509 39.16 7.35 -3.41
CA GLN A 509 39.89 6.46 -4.30
C GLN A 509 40.57 5.32 -3.53
N ALA A 510 41.26 5.63 -2.42
CA ALA A 510 41.98 4.62 -1.64
C ALA A 510 41.03 3.63 -0.95
N VAL A 511 39.88 4.10 -0.44
CA VAL A 511 38.85 3.25 0.16
C VAL A 511 38.22 2.33 -0.91
N TYR A 512 37.83 2.89 -2.06
CA TYR A 512 37.29 2.10 -3.16
C TYR A 512 38.29 1.08 -3.71
N GLN A 513 39.56 1.45 -3.87
CA GLN A 513 40.61 0.50 -4.31
C GLN A 513 40.81 -0.64 -3.32
N SER A 514 40.75 -0.36 -2.02
CA SER A 514 40.81 -1.40 -0.99
C SER A 514 39.60 -2.33 -1.07
N PHE A 515 38.39 -1.77 -1.19
CA PHE A 515 37.16 -2.53 -1.41
C PHE A 515 37.27 -3.43 -2.64
N ALA A 516 37.55 -2.84 -3.81
CA ALA A 516 37.58 -3.52 -5.10
C ALA A 516 38.67 -4.61 -5.16
N GLY A 517 39.85 -4.32 -4.60
CA GLY A 517 40.96 -5.28 -4.53
C GLY A 517 40.61 -6.49 -3.67
N THR A 518 40.07 -6.26 -2.47
CA THR A 518 39.67 -7.35 -1.56
C THR A 518 38.49 -8.14 -2.12
N LEU A 519 37.49 -7.49 -2.71
CA LEU A 519 36.35 -8.16 -3.34
C LEU A 519 36.81 -9.11 -4.45
N ARG A 520 37.71 -8.64 -5.33
CA ARG A 520 38.25 -9.47 -6.41
C ARG A 520 38.98 -10.70 -5.89
N ALA A 521 39.81 -10.53 -4.86
CA ALA A 521 40.53 -11.64 -4.24
C ALA A 521 39.57 -12.64 -3.58
N ALA A 522 38.55 -12.17 -2.88
CA ALA A 522 37.55 -13.01 -2.22
C ALA A 522 36.71 -13.81 -3.23
N ILE A 523 36.27 -13.18 -4.32
CA ILE A 523 35.53 -13.86 -5.40
C ILE A 523 36.40 -14.94 -6.04
N ALA A 524 37.67 -14.65 -6.34
CA ALA A 524 38.60 -15.61 -6.94
C ALA A 524 38.87 -16.84 -6.04
N ALA A 525 38.79 -16.66 -4.71
CA ALA A 525 38.91 -17.75 -3.75
C ALA A 525 37.62 -18.60 -3.60
N THR A 526 36.52 -18.17 -4.21
CA THR A 526 35.18 -18.70 -3.94
C THR A 526 34.63 -19.51 -5.13
N SER A 527 33.67 -20.43 -4.88
CA SER A 527 33.10 -21.32 -5.90
C SER A 527 32.07 -20.68 -6.85
N VAL A 528 32.10 -19.35 -7.06
CA VAL A 528 31.10 -18.62 -7.87
C VAL A 528 30.98 -19.20 -9.29
N MET A 529 32.10 -19.48 -9.94
CA MET A 529 32.13 -20.07 -11.30
C MET A 529 31.54 -21.47 -11.38
N ARG A 530 31.64 -22.24 -10.29
CA ARG A 530 31.03 -23.56 -10.23
C ARG A 530 29.51 -23.46 -10.22
N ILE A 531 28.97 -22.49 -9.50
CA ILE A 531 27.53 -22.21 -9.41
C ILE A 531 27.03 -21.73 -10.76
N ALA A 532 27.67 -20.70 -11.33
CA ALA A 532 27.32 -20.17 -12.63
C ALA A 532 27.28 -21.26 -13.72
N LYS A 533 28.33 -22.07 -13.81
CA LYS A 533 28.40 -23.19 -14.77
C LYS A 533 27.30 -24.22 -14.56
N ARG A 534 26.97 -24.57 -13.31
CA ARG A 534 25.91 -25.54 -12.99
C ARG A 534 24.55 -25.07 -13.51
N PHE A 535 24.17 -23.83 -13.18
CA PHE A 535 22.87 -23.28 -13.57
C PHE A 535 22.78 -23.04 -15.08
N THR A 536 23.80 -22.42 -15.68
CA THR A 536 23.82 -22.17 -17.14
C THR A 536 23.77 -23.47 -17.95
N THR A 537 24.44 -24.53 -17.50
CA THR A 537 24.37 -25.84 -18.19
C THR A 537 22.99 -26.47 -18.05
N ALA A 538 22.38 -26.42 -16.86
CA ALA A 538 21.05 -26.97 -16.62
C ALA A 538 19.99 -26.26 -17.48
N GLU A 539 19.99 -24.92 -17.48
CA GLU A 539 19.04 -24.11 -18.23
C GLU A 539 19.25 -24.22 -19.73
N TRP A 540 20.51 -24.32 -20.19
CA TRP A 540 20.78 -24.63 -21.59
C TRP A 540 20.11 -25.93 -22.02
N ASN A 541 20.29 -27.01 -21.26
CA ASN A 541 19.69 -28.29 -21.61
C ASN A 541 18.15 -28.20 -21.65
N ARG A 542 17.55 -27.50 -20.69
CA ARG A 542 16.10 -27.31 -20.63
C ARG A 542 15.58 -26.54 -21.84
N TYR A 543 16.10 -25.34 -22.12
CA TYR A 543 15.62 -24.54 -23.24
C TYR A 543 15.95 -25.11 -24.61
N ARG A 544 17.08 -25.81 -24.72
CA ARG A 544 17.55 -26.38 -25.97
C ARG A 544 16.81 -27.66 -26.35
N TYR A 545 16.48 -28.51 -25.38
CA TYR A 545 15.98 -29.86 -25.65
C TYR A 545 14.56 -30.12 -25.15
N GLU A 546 14.12 -29.41 -24.11
CA GLU A 546 12.82 -29.65 -23.45
C GLU A 546 11.77 -28.60 -23.83
N ASP A 547 12.14 -27.32 -23.94
CA ASP A 547 11.21 -26.23 -24.29
C ASP A 547 10.89 -26.19 -25.80
N LYS A 548 9.66 -26.57 -26.14
CA LYS A 548 9.15 -26.59 -27.53
C LYS A 548 8.07 -25.55 -27.79
N ASN A 549 7.76 -24.69 -26.81
CA ASN A 549 6.64 -23.75 -26.91
C ASN A 549 6.80 -22.74 -28.04
N HIS A 550 8.04 -22.46 -28.44
CA HIS A 550 8.39 -21.53 -29.51
C HIS A 550 8.10 -22.07 -30.94
N LEU A 551 7.80 -23.37 -31.09
CA LEU A 551 7.54 -24.01 -32.40
C LEU A 551 6.06 -23.95 -32.83
N GLY A 552 5.14 -23.59 -31.91
CA GLY A 552 3.70 -23.54 -32.19
C GLY A 552 2.99 -24.89 -32.13
N ALA A 553 1.66 -24.86 -32.28
CA ALA A 553 0.82 -26.05 -32.24
C ALA A 553 1.02 -26.91 -33.50
N GLY A 554 1.27 -28.22 -33.33
CA GLY A 554 1.51 -29.16 -34.44
C GLY A 554 2.99 -29.47 -34.71
N ALA A 555 3.92 -28.97 -33.88
CA ALA A 555 5.33 -29.32 -33.95
C ALA A 555 5.56 -30.84 -33.82
N PRO A 556 6.59 -31.40 -34.50
CA PRO A 556 6.90 -32.83 -34.41
C PRO A 556 7.11 -33.25 -32.95
N ALA A 557 6.60 -34.44 -32.59
CA ALA A 557 6.63 -34.96 -31.21
C ALA A 557 8.05 -35.02 -30.62
N SER A 558 9.08 -35.15 -31.47
CA SER A 558 10.48 -35.07 -31.08
C SER A 558 11.33 -34.49 -32.19
N LEU A 559 12.24 -33.57 -31.84
CA LEU A 559 13.30 -33.09 -32.71
C LEU A 559 14.57 -33.99 -32.66
N LYS A 560 14.62 -35.00 -31.78
CA LYS A 560 15.77 -35.92 -31.56
C LYS A 560 17.13 -35.22 -31.67
N LEU A 561 17.31 -34.19 -30.85
CA LEU A 561 18.47 -33.30 -30.91
C LEU A 561 19.65 -33.90 -30.13
N ASP A 562 20.73 -34.20 -30.84
CA ASP A 562 22.00 -34.56 -30.22
C ASP A 562 22.83 -33.30 -29.93
N MET A 563 23.68 -33.36 -28.90
CA MET A 563 24.58 -32.25 -28.56
C MET A 563 25.63 -32.04 -29.66
N THR A 564 25.48 -30.97 -30.42
CA THR A 564 26.36 -30.61 -31.54
C THR A 564 27.61 -29.84 -31.07
N LEU A 565 28.56 -29.62 -31.99
CA LEU A 565 29.69 -28.71 -31.74
C LEU A 565 29.22 -27.27 -31.46
N VAL A 566 28.10 -26.86 -32.09
CA VAL A 566 27.49 -25.54 -31.89
C VAL A 566 26.97 -25.41 -30.47
N ASP A 567 26.33 -26.45 -29.91
CA ASP A 567 25.85 -26.46 -28.52
C ASP A 567 27.01 -26.38 -27.51
N LYS A 568 28.11 -27.09 -27.77
CA LYS A 568 29.32 -27.01 -26.94
C LYS A 568 29.96 -25.61 -26.99
N ASN A 569 30.01 -25.00 -28.17
CA ASN A 569 30.50 -23.64 -28.35
C ASN A 569 29.58 -22.61 -27.65
N ALA A 570 28.26 -22.82 -27.67
CA ALA A 570 27.30 -21.98 -26.97
C ALA A 570 27.49 -22.02 -25.44
N LEU A 571 27.58 -23.22 -24.86
CA LEU A 571 27.84 -23.40 -23.44
C LEU A 571 29.18 -22.79 -23.02
N ARG A 572 30.22 -22.96 -23.84
CA ARG A 572 31.53 -22.34 -23.62
C ARG A 572 31.42 -20.81 -23.67
N TYR A 573 30.69 -20.27 -24.65
CA TYR A 573 30.45 -18.84 -24.78
C TYR A 573 29.77 -18.28 -23.52
N ILE A 574 28.65 -18.89 -23.08
CA ILE A 574 27.90 -18.45 -21.89
C ILE A 574 28.76 -18.56 -20.61
N THR A 575 29.50 -19.66 -20.45
CA THR A 575 30.38 -19.82 -19.27
C THR A 575 31.48 -18.76 -19.25
N ASN A 576 32.02 -18.38 -20.41
CA ASN A 576 33.00 -17.31 -20.50
C ASN A 576 32.38 -15.95 -20.14
N VAL A 577 31.11 -15.70 -20.49
CA VAL A 577 30.33 -14.49 -20.08
C VAL A 577 30.31 -14.37 -18.56
N GLU A 578 29.99 -15.46 -17.88
CA GLU A 578 29.97 -15.51 -16.41
C GLU A 578 31.37 -15.29 -15.80
N ASP A 579 32.40 -15.93 -16.35
CA ASP A 579 33.79 -15.73 -15.92
C ASP A 579 34.28 -14.29 -16.10
N PHE A 580 33.81 -13.62 -17.14
CA PHE A 580 34.11 -12.22 -17.35
C PHE A 580 33.45 -11.32 -16.30
N TYR A 581 32.17 -11.53 -16.00
CA TYR A 581 31.46 -10.73 -14.99
C TYR A 581 32.08 -10.90 -13.60
N PHE A 582 32.30 -12.14 -13.16
CA PHE A 582 32.72 -12.41 -11.80
C PHE A 582 34.24 -12.63 -11.65
N GLY A 583 34.86 -13.42 -12.53
CA GLY A 583 36.28 -13.79 -12.45
C GLY A 583 37.27 -12.67 -12.81
N ARG A 584 36.92 -11.81 -13.77
CA ARG A 584 37.76 -10.64 -14.15
C ARG A 584 37.39 -9.35 -13.41
N GLY A 585 36.50 -9.42 -12.43
CA GLY A 585 36.19 -8.34 -11.51
C GLY A 585 35.24 -7.26 -12.04
N ASN A 586 34.57 -7.46 -13.18
CA ASN A 586 33.57 -6.51 -13.74
C ASN A 586 32.21 -6.51 -13.00
N TYR A 587 32.14 -7.27 -11.91
CA TYR A 587 31.23 -7.03 -10.82
C TYR A 587 31.56 -5.67 -10.14
N LEU A 588 31.15 -5.44 -8.89
CA LEU A 588 31.31 -4.17 -8.17
C LEU A 588 32.76 -3.61 -8.07
N ALA A 589 33.78 -4.33 -8.55
CA ALA A 589 35.19 -3.97 -8.42
C ALA A 589 35.80 -3.23 -9.64
N ASN A 590 35.41 -3.57 -10.88
CA ASN A 590 35.99 -3.03 -12.13
C ASN A 590 34.97 -2.41 -13.08
N ASP A 591 33.69 -2.41 -12.72
CA ASP A 591 32.68 -1.69 -13.50
C ASP A 591 32.87 -0.18 -13.33
N GLU A 592 33.25 0.51 -14.41
CA GLU A 592 33.60 1.95 -14.36
C GLU A 592 32.47 2.83 -13.81
N THR A 593 31.22 2.50 -14.17
CA THR A 593 30.04 3.26 -13.74
C THR A 593 29.76 3.04 -12.25
N THR A 594 29.85 1.79 -11.80
CA THR A 594 29.68 1.40 -10.40
C THR A 594 30.79 2.02 -9.55
N GLY A 595 32.05 1.94 -10.00
CA GLY A 595 33.18 2.51 -9.30
C GLY A 595 33.09 4.01 -9.12
N LYS A 596 32.70 4.75 -10.18
CA LYS A 596 32.42 6.19 -10.08
C LYS A 596 31.33 6.48 -9.05
N SER A 597 30.24 5.71 -9.05
CA SER A 597 29.13 5.89 -8.11
C SER A 597 29.58 5.71 -6.64
N PHE A 598 30.41 4.70 -6.37
CA PHE A 598 30.96 4.46 -5.03
C PHE A 598 31.91 5.57 -4.61
N ILE A 599 32.78 6.04 -5.51
CA ILE A 599 33.71 7.13 -5.26
C ILE A 599 32.95 8.44 -4.98
N THR A 600 31.95 8.77 -5.79
CA THR A 600 31.09 9.95 -5.58
C THR A 600 30.35 9.88 -4.24
N TRP A 601 29.78 8.72 -3.90
CA TRP A 601 29.12 8.53 -2.60
C TRP A 601 30.10 8.76 -1.42
N LEU A 602 31.32 8.20 -1.51
CA LEU A 602 32.36 8.41 -0.50
C LEU A 602 32.77 9.88 -0.39
N GLN A 603 32.81 10.61 -1.50
CA GLN A 603 33.09 12.04 -1.52
C GLN A 603 31.97 12.85 -0.88
N ASP A 604 30.71 12.59 -1.24
CA ASP A 604 29.56 13.34 -0.72
C ASP A 604 29.36 13.13 0.79
N GLU A 605 29.46 11.89 1.26
CA GLU A 605 29.37 11.61 2.69
C GLU A 605 30.52 12.27 3.47
N TYR A 606 31.73 12.31 2.92
CA TYR A 606 32.88 12.86 3.63
C TYR A 606 33.01 14.40 3.55
N ILE A 607 32.80 14.97 2.36
CA ILE A 607 32.98 16.41 2.08
C ILE A 607 31.72 17.19 2.45
N THR A 608 30.56 16.77 1.95
CA THR A 608 29.33 17.56 2.01
C THR A 608 28.68 17.50 3.39
N LYS A 609 28.75 16.34 4.06
CA LYS A 609 28.20 16.16 5.41
C LYS A 609 29.20 16.43 6.53
N GLY A 610 30.48 16.68 6.21
CA GLY A 610 31.52 16.99 7.20
C GLY A 610 31.67 15.92 8.29
N LEU A 611 31.50 14.64 7.93
CA LEU A 611 31.44 13.53 8.89
C LEU A 611 32.66 13.56 9.81
N ASN A 612 32.41 13.78 11.11
CA ASN A 612 33.42 13.63 12.13
C ASN A 612 33.57 12.15 12.48
N ILE A 613 34.41 11.45 11.71
CA ILE A 613 34.74 10.02 11.87
C ILE A 613 35.39 9.71 13.25
N ARG A 614 35.58 10.71 14.12
CA ARG A 614 36.00 10.52 15.52
C ARG A 614 34.85 10.14 16.45
N ASP A 615 33.61 10.48 16.12
CA ASP A 615 32.44 10.12 16.91
C ASP A 615 31.96 8.69 16.60
N GLU A 616 31.67 7.92 17.65
CA GLU A 616 31.31 6.51 17.53
C GLU A 616 29.95 6.31 16.85
N ALA A 617 28.98 7.18 17.13
CA ALA A 617 27.64 7.09 16.53
C ALA A 617 27.69 7.38 15.02
N THR A 618 28.34 8.48 14.65
CA THR A 618 28.57 8.89 13.25
C THR A 618 29.34 7.82 12.47
N TRP A 619 30.30 7.16 13.12
CA TRP A 619 31.08 6.08 12.51
C TRP A 619 30.27 4.80 12.27
N ASN A 620 29.40 4.42 13.22
CA ASN A 620 28.52 3.27 13.05
C ASN A 620 27.48 3.51 11.96
N GLU A 621 26.99 4.75 11.82
CA GLU A 621 26.11 5.15 10.72
C GLU A 621 26.81 5.01 9.35
N PHE A 622 28.06 5.49 9.22
CA PHE A 622 28.84 5.33 7.99
C PHE A 622 29.01 3.86 7.58
N LYS A 623 29.36 2.98 8.52
CA LYS A 623 29.51 1.54 8.23
C LYS A 623 28.20 0.93 7.74
N ALA A 624 27.09 1.24 8.41
CA ALA A 624 25.77 0.72 8.06
C ALA A 624 25.36 1.20 6.67
N ASN A 625 25.57 2.48 6.36
CA ASN A 625 25.23 3.06 5.07
C ASN A 625 26.10 2.52 3.94
N PHE A 626 27.41 2.35 4.17
CA PHE A 626 28.30 1.77 3.16
C PHE A 626 27.97 0.30 2.89
N ALA A 627 27.73 -0.50 3.92
CA ALA A 627 27.30 -1.90 3.76
C ALA A 627 25.98 -1.99 2.97
N LYS A 628 25.01 -1.12 3.29
CA LYS A 628 23.73 -1.03 2.59
C LYS A 628 23.89 -0.62 1.12
N LEU A 629 24.79 0.31 0.81
CA LEU A 629 25.10 0.68 -0.59
C LEU A 629 25.66 -0.52 -1.37
N VAL A 630 26.56 -1.30 -0.75
CA VAL A 630 27.11 -2.51 -1.37
C VAL A 630 26.01 -3.52 -1.63
N GLU A 631 25.18 -3.83 -0.62
CA GLU A 631 24.07 -4.78 -0.72
C GLU A 631 23.06 -4.40 -1.82
N GLN A 632 22.64 -3.14 -1.86
CA GLN A 632 21.67 -2.66 -2.87
C GLN A 632 22.24 -2.72 -4.28
N THR A 633 23.51 -2.33 -4.45
CA THR A 633 24.17 -2.37 -5.76
C THR A 633 24.45 -3.81 -6.19
N SER A 634 24.83 -4.67 -5.24
CA SER A 634 25.04 -6.11 -5.42
C SER A 634 23.81 -6.78 -6.01
N TYR A 635 22.66 -6.62 -5.33
CA TYR A 635 21.39 -7.19 -5.77
C TYR A 635 21.05 -6.79 -7.22
N GLN A 636 21.11 -5.50 -7.54
CA GLN A 636 20.79 -5.00 -8.89
C GLN A 636 21.74 -5.58 -9.95
N LYS A 637 23.03 -5.71 -9.63
CA LYS A 637 24.03 -6.22 -10.56
C LYS A 637 23.89 -7.73 -10.77
N ILE A 638 23.63 -8.50 -9.70
CA ILE A 638 23.38 -9.94 -9.79
C ILE A 638 22.12 -10.20 -10.63
N GLU A 639 21.01 -9.52 -10.35
CA GLU A 639 19.77 -9.65 -11.11
C GLU A 639 19.99 -9.31 -12.61
N GLN A 640 20.75 -8.25 -12.90
CA GLN A 640 21.10 -7.87 -14.26
C GLN A 640 21.90 -8.95 -14.99
N ILE A 641 22.92 -9.51 -14.33
CA ILE A 641 23.77 -10.58 -14.90
C ILE A 641 22.92 -11.83 -15.16
N VAL A 642 22.19 -12.30 -14.14
CA VAL A 642 21.34 -13.50 -14.20
C VAL A 642 20.30 -13.38 -15.31
N SER A 643 19.47 -12.32 -15.30
CA SER A 643 18.41 -12.14 -16.29
C SER A 643 18.94 -12.02 -17.72
N THR A 644 20.09 -11.36 -17.90
CA THR A 644 20.74 -11.26 -19.21
C THR A 644 21.26 -12.61 -19.69
N THR A 645 21.90 -13.39 -18.81
CA THR A 645 22.40 -14.72 -19.14
C THR A 645 21.26 -15.67 -19.48
N MET A 646 20.19 -15.67 -18.70
CA MET A 646 19.04 -16.56 -18.92
C MET A 646 18.27 -16.20 -20.18
N GLY A 647 18.07 -14.90 -20.43
CA GLY A 647 17.54 -14.42 -21.70
C GLY A 647 18.40 -14.83 -22.91
N ARG A 648 19.74 -14.81 -22.80
CA ARG A 648 20.65 -15.29 -23.85
C ARG A 648 20.50 -16.80 -24.06
N ILE A 649 20.55 -17.60 -22.99
CA ILE A 649 20.40 -19.06 -23.07
C ILE A 649 19.10 -19.43 -23.78
N GLN A 650 17.97 -18.87 -23.34
CA GLN A 650 16.67 -19.13 -23.92
C GLN A 650 16.64 -18.79 -25.42
N ASN A 651 17.04 -17.58 -25.78
CA ASN A 651 16.93 -17.10 -27.16
C ASN A 651 17.94 -17.77 -28.11
N MET A 652 19.10 -18.20 -27.60
CA MET A 652 20.08 -18.99 -28.35
C MET A 652 19.55 -20.40 -28.62
N GLY A 653 19.04 -21.08 -27.58
CA GLY A 653 18.42 -22.40 -27.70
C GLY A 653 17.23 -22.41 -28.66
N GLN A 654 16.38 -21.39 -28.60
CA GLN A 654 15.24 -21.22 -29.51
C GLN A 654 15.69 -20.99 -30.97
N THR A 655 16.73 -20.18 -31.22
CA THR A 655 17.22 -19.98 -32.60
C THR A 655 17.76 -21.26 -33.22
N LEU A 656 18.55 -22.03 -32.46
CA LEU A 656 19.09 -23.30 -32.96
C LEU A 656 17.97 -24.31 -33.22
N SER A 657 17.00 -24.40 -32.31
CA SER A 657 15.86 -25.30 -32.44
C SER A 657 14.96 -24.93 -33.63
N LEU A 658 14.71 -23.63 -33.87
CA LEU A 658 13.98 -23.14 -35.04
C LEU A 658 14.72 -23.47 -36.35
N TYR A 659 16.06 -23.32 -36.36
CA TYR A 659 16.88 -23.60 -37.52
C TYR A 659 16.86 -25.08 -37.90
N GLU A 660 16.96 -25.97 -36.91
CA GLU A 660 16.89 -27.43 -37.13
C GLU A 660 15.49 -27.93 -37.47
N ALA A 661 14.45 -27.23 -37.01
CA ALA A 661 13.07 -27.48 -37.40
C ALA A 661 12.71 -26.95 -38.81
N ASP A 662 13.68 -26.43 -39.56
CA ASP A 662 13.54 -25.80 -40.88
C ASP A 662 12.53 -24.63 -40.93
N VAL A 663 12.31 -23.96 -39.79
CA VAL A 663 11.48 -22.75 -39.74
C VAL A 663 12.21 -21.63 -40.47
N LYS A 664 11.52 -20.92 -41.38
CA LYS A 664 12.15 -19.86 -42.19
C LYS A 664 12.22 -18.52 -41.47
N ARG A 665 11.14 -18.14 -40.76
CA ARG A 665 11.06 -16.87 -40.03
C ARG A 665 10.57 -17.07 -38.61
N TYR A 666 10.98 -16.18 -37.73
CA TYR A 666 10.46 -16.09 -36.37
C TYR A 666 10.03 -14.68 -36.06
N ARG A 667 9.08 -14.55 -35.14
CA ARG A 667 8.58 -13.29 -34.61
C ARG A 667 9.06 -13.09 -33.19
N ILE A 668 9.39 -11.86 -32.85
CA ILE A 668 9.64 -11.45 -31.47
C ILE A 668 8.33 -11.38 -30.71
N VAL A 669 8.23 -12.13 -29.62
CA VAL A 669 7.06 -12.15 -28.73
C VAL A 669 7.50 -11.86 -27.29
N GLY A 670 6.62 -11.27 -26.52
CA GLY A 670 6.91 -10.84 -25.16
C GLY A 670 5.71 -10.14 -24.52
N PRO A 671 5.81 -9.73 -23.25
CA PRO A 671 4.74 -9.01 -22.57
C PRO A 671 4.39 -7.72 -23.32
N SER A 672 3.13 -7.55 -23.70
CA SER A 672 2.63 -6.36 -24.41
C SER A 672 2.04 -5.30 -23.47
N THR A 673 1.84 -5.64 -22.20
CA THR A 673 1.24 -4.77 -21.16
C THR A 673 2.29 -4.25 -20.19
N TYR A 674 2.03 -3.07 -19.62
CA TYR A 674 2.93 -2.36 -18.70
C TYR A 674 3.37 -3.23 -17.49
N PRO A 675 4.63 -3.16 -17.02
CA PRO A 675 5.73 -2.31 -17.51
C PRO A 675 6.54 -2.94 -18.66
N ILE A 676 6.67 -2.19 -19.77
CA ILE A 676 7.54 -2.48 -20.92
C ILE A 676 8.24 -1.18 -21.35
N CYS A 677 9.55 -1.21 -21.61
CA CYS A 677 10.30 -0.03 -22.07
C CYS A 677 10.13 0.18 -23.58
N ASP A 678 10.39 1.41 -24.05
CA ASP A 678 10.16 1.77 -25.46
C ASP A 678 11.02 0.98 -26.45
N TYR A 679 12.24 0.59 -26.04
CA TYR A 679 13.10 -0.29 -26.83
C TYR A 679 12.49 -1.68 -27.01
N CYS A 680 11.98 -2.30 -25.94
CA CYS A 680 11.31 -3.58 -26.03
C CYS A 680 10.05 -3.45 -26.89
N LYS A 681 9.24 -2.41 -26.65
CA LYS A 681 8.03 -2.14 -27.42
C LYS A 681 8.32 -2.02 -28.93
N ALA A 682 9.42 -1.36 -29.32
CA ALA A 682 9.83 -1.22 -30.72
C ALA A 682 10.21 -2.54 -31.40
N MET A 683 10.63 -3.54 -30.61
CA MET A 683 11.01 -4.86 -31.10
C MET A 683 9.86 -5.87 -31.12
N LEU A 684 8.76 -5.60 -30.41
CA LEU A 684 7.64 -6.53 -30.29
C LEU A 684 6.93 -6.72 -31.64
N GLY A 685 6.75 -7.97 -32.07
CA GLY A 685 6.08 -8.29 -33.33
C GLY A 685 6.96 -8.24 -34.59
N ARG A 686 8.22 -7.79 -34.49
CA ARG A 686 9.21 -7.81 -35.58
C ARG A 686 9.50 -9.25 -36.02
N THR A 687 9.83 -9.45 -37.30
CA THR A 687 10.04 -10.77 -37.90
C THR A 687 11.38 -10.90 -38.61
N PHE A 688 12.14 -11.95 -38.30
CA PHE A 688 13.51 -12.12 -38.79
C PHE A 688 13.73 -13.49 -39.44
N ASP A 689 14.70 -13.57 -40.35
CA ASP A 689 15.13 -14.83 -40.98
C ASP A 689 15.89 -15.72 -39.97
N VAL A 690 15.48 -16.98 -39.85
CA VAL A 690 16.07 -17.94 -38.90
C VAL A 690 17.50 -18.32 -39.29
N LYS A 691 17.76 -18.55 -40.58
CA LYS A 691 19.06 -19.00 -41.08
C LYS A 691 20.13 -17.92 -40.86
N VAL A 692 19.82 -16.66 -41.19
CA VAL A 692 20.73 -15.53 -40.96
C VAL A 692 21.05 -15.38 -39.46
N ALA A 693 20.05 -15.51 -38.60
CA ALA A 693 20.24 -15.45 -37.14
C ALA A 693 21.11 -16.60 -36.62
N ALA A 694 20.88 -17.84 -37.09
CA ALA A 694 21.63 -19.01 -36.67
C ALA A 694 23.10 -18.97 -37.13
N GLU A 695 23.35 -18.57 -38.38
CA GLU A 695 24.71 -18.43 -38.92
C GLU A 695 25.51 -17.35 -38.19
N ARG A 696 24.88 -16.22 -37.84
CA ARG A 696 25.53 -15.18 -37.05
C ARG A 696 25.82 -15.66 -35.63
N LEU A 697 24.85 -16.31 -35.00
CA LEU A 697 25.02 -16.85 -33.67
C LEU A 697 26.20 -17.83 -33.62
N ALA A 698 26.31 -18.73 -34.60
CA ALA A 698 27.43 -19.67 -34.72
C ALA A 698 28.79 -18.94 -34.77
N LYS A 699 28.91 -17.86 -35.56
CA LYS A 699 30.15 -17.05 -35.63
C LYS A 699 30.50 -16.39 -34.31
N VAL A 700 29.52 -15.86 -33.58
CA VAL A 700 29.74 -15.22 -32.27
C VAL A 700 30.20 -16.24 -31.23
N MET A 701 29.58 -17.41 -31.20
CA MET A 701 29.94 -18.48 -30.26
C MET A 701 31.31 -19.10 -30.54
N ASP A 702 31.72 -19.15 -31.82
CA ASP A 702 33.03 -19.70 -32.21
C ASP A 702 34.18 -18.73 -31.89
N LYS A 703 33.97 -17.42 -32.12
CA LYS A 703 34.96 -16.38 -31.79
C LYS A 703 35.29 -16.33 -30.30
N GLY A 704 34.29 -16.54 -29.43
CA GLY A 704 34.42 -16.22 -28.00
C GLY A 704 34.61 -14.71 -27.79
N PHE A 705 34.99 -14.30 -26.57
CA PHE A 705 35.26 -12.89 -26.28
C PHE A 705 36.34 -12.73 -25.18
N GLU A 706 37.27 -11.79 -25.38
CA GLU A 706 38.44 -11.59 -24.48
C GLU A 706 38.38 -10.26 -23.72
N LYS A 707 37.66 -9.27 -24.27
CA LYS A 707 37.52 -7.90 -23.72
C LYS A 707 36.05 -7.49 -23.65
N PRO A 708 35.68 -6.46 -22.86
CA PRO A 708 34.30 -5.99 -22.77
C PRO A 708 33.66 -5.67 -24.12
N ASP A 709 34.42 -5.03 -25.02
CA ASP A 709 33.95 -4.59 -26.35
C ASP A 709 33.63 -5.75 -27.31
N ASP A 710 34.06 -6.97 -26.98
CA ASP A 710 33.73 -8.16 -27.76
C ASP A 710 32.33 -8.71 -27.42
N LEU A 711 31.68 -8.26 -26.33
CA LEU A 711 30.30 -8.61 -26.04
C LEU A 711 29.36 -7.90 -27.03
N PRO A 712 28.32 -8.59 -27.54
CA PRO A 712 27.29 -7.94 -28.34
C PRO A 712 26.68 -6.76 -27.56
N PRO A 713 26.73 -5.52 -28.09
CA PRO A 713 26.16 -4.37 -27.41
C PRO A 713 24.64 -4.52 -27.32
N PHE A 714 24.06 -3.95 -26.27
CA PHE A 714 22.61 -3.80 -26.22
C PHE A 714 22.16 -2.78 -27.27
N LEU A 715 20.92 -2.94 -27.73
CA LEU A 715 20.32 -2.05 -28.72
C LEU A 715 20.33 -0.59 -28.24
N SER A 716 20.03 -0.39 -26.96
CA SER A 716 20.06 0.92 -26.30
C SER A 716 21.45 1.55 -26.21
N SER A 717 22.52 0.75 -26.33
CA SER A 717 23.90 1.25 -26.32
C SER A 717 24.36 1.73 -27.70
N LYS A 718 23.68 1.33 -28.77
CA LYS A 718 24.08 1.63 -30.16
C LYS A 718 23.13 2.60 -30.87
N TYR A 719 21.84 2.56 -30.56
CA TYR A 719 20.85 3.41 -31.20
C TYR A 719 19.91 4.08 -30.17
N PRO A 720 19.51 5.34 -30.40
CA PRO A 720 18.38 5.93 -29.69
C PRO A 720 17.07 5.24 -30.13
N VAL A 721 16.05 5.25 -29.28
CA VAL A 721 14.83 4.46 -29.50
C VAL A 721 14.07 4.89 -30.75
N GLU A 722 14.08 6.16 -31.09
CA GLU A 722 13.45 6.74 -32.28
C GLU A 722 14.07 6.11 -33.55
N ARG A 723 15.40 5.97 -33.57
CA ARG A 723 16.10 5.34 -34.69
C ARG A 723 15.73 3.88 -34.84
N VAL A 724 15.56 3.15 -33.74
CA VAL A 724 15.13 1.74 -33.75
C VAL A 724 13.73 1.60 -34.34
N GLN A 725 12.82 2.53 -34.01
CA GLN A 725 11.45 2.51 -34.53
C GLN A 725 11.40 2.71 -36.05
N GLU A 726 12.30 3.54 -36.59
CA GLU A 726 12.41 3.82 -38.02
C GLU A 726 13.06 2.69 -38.84
N MET A 727 13.92 1.89 -38.22
CA MET A 727 14.65 0.84 -38.93
C MET A 727 13.72 -0.29 -39.41
N THR A 728 13.99 -0.82 -40.61
CA THR A 728 13.30 -2.01 -41.11
C THR A 728 13.80 -3.28 -40.41
N ASP A 729 13.04 -4.38 -40.51
CA ASP A 729 13.43 -5.66 -39.95
C ASP A 729 14.75 -6.16 -40.58
N GLU A 730 14.97 -5.90 -41.88
CA GLU A 730 16.19 -6.22 -42.60
C GLU A 730 17.37 -5.36 -42.13
N GLU A 731 17.16 -4.07 -41.86
CA GLU A 731 18.20 -3.18 -41.33
C GLU A 731 18.62 -3.59 -39.90
N LEU A 732 17.65 -3.91 -39.05
CA LEU A 732 17.89 -4.40 -37.69
C LEU A 732 18.63 -5.75 -37.73
N GLN A 733 18.21 -6.66 -38.61
CA GLN A 733 18.88 -7.94 -38.81
C GLN A 733 20.26 -7.77 -39.47
N ALA A 734 20.49 -6.80 -40.34
CA ALA A 734 21.84 -6.53 -40.85
C ALA A 734 22.76 -5.98 -39.74
N ALA A 735 22.19 -5.18 -38.83
CA ALA A 735 22.91 -4.53 -37.74
C ALA A 735 23.24 -5.42 -36.53
N GLY A 736 22.69 -6.64 -36.46
CA GLY A 736 22.95 -7.59 -35.36
C GLY A 736 21.87 -7.66 -34.27
N PHE A 737 20.70 -7.06 -34.49
CA PHE A 737 19.65 -6.90 -33.47
C PHE A 737 18.40 -7.73 -33.76
N GLU A 738 18.58 -8.93 -34.29
CA GLU A 738 17.51 -9.90 -34.54
C GLU A 738 17.21 -10.80 -33.33
N THR A 739 18.17 -10.94 -32.40
CA THR A 739 18.07 -11.88 -31.27
C THR A 739 18.03 -11.15 -29.92
N PRO A 740 16.99 -11.36 -29.08
CA PRO A 740 17.00 -10.91 -27.70
C PRO A 740 18.10 -11.60 -26.87
N PRO A 741 18.53 -11.01 -25.73
CA PRO A 741 18.00 -9.79 -25.11
C PRO A 741 18.48 -8.50 -25.81
N PHE A 742 17.56 -7.57 -26.08
CA PHE A 742 17.90 -6.28 -26.72
C PHE A 742 18.35 -5.20 -25.72
N HIS A 743 17.97 -5.36 -24.46
CA HIS A 743 18.38 -4.52 -23.33
C HIS A 743 18.49 -5.40 -22.07
N PRO A 744 19.09 -4.92 -20.97
CA PRO A 744 19.13 -5.68 -19.71
C PRO A 744 17.73 -5.94 -19.16
N LYS A 745 17.44 -7.15 -18.64
CA LYS A 745 16.10 -7.59 -18.20
C LYS A 745 15.05 -7.67 -19.33
N CYS A 746 15.49 -7.86 -20.58
CA CYS A 746 14.58 -8.09 -21.69
C CYS A 746 13.87 -9.45 -21.55
N ARG A 747 12.53 -9.43 -21.52
CA ARG A 747 11.68 -10.63 -21.40
C ARG A 747 11.13 -11.11 -22.75
N HIS A 748 11.78 -10.71 -23.84
CA HIS A 748 11.38 -11.10 -25.17
C HIS A 748 11.96 -12.47 -25.52
N ARG A 749 11.15 -13.24 -26.24
CA ARG A 749 11.48 -14.57 -26.76
C ARG A 749 11.10 -14.66 -28.24
N LYS A 750 11.40 -15.79 -28.84
CA LYS A 750 11.09 -16.06 -30.25
C LYS A 750 9.92 -17.03 -30.34
N ALA A 751 9.13 -16.87 -31.38
CA ALA A 751 8.13 -17.85 -31.80
C ALA A 751 8.22 -18.02 -33.32
N ALA A 752 8.02 -19.24 -33.82
CA ALA A 752 7.85 -19.50 -35.24
C ALA A 752 6.78 -18.57 -35.82
N ALA A 753 7.05 -17.98 -36.99
CA ALA A 753 6.19 -17.00 -37.65
C ALA A 753 5.61 -17.53 -38.97
#